data_AF-A0A1F6V858-F1
#
_entry.id   AF-A0A1F6V858-F1
#
_cell.length_a   1.000
_cell.length_b   1.000
_cell.length_c   1.000
_cell.angle_alpha   90.00
_cell.angle_beta   90.00
_cell.angle_gamma   90.00
#
_symmetry.space_group_name_H-M   'P 1'
#
loop_
_entity.id
_entity.type
_entity.pdbx_description
1 polymer ?
#
loop_
_entity_poly.entity_id
_entity_poly.type
_entity_poly.pdbx_seq_one_letter_code
_entity_poly.pdbx_strand_id
1 'polypeptide(L)'
;KISGSRFVKREGKPSEDAILASRVIDRTLRPLFEQSIRHAVQVIVTVISVDDNDSTILAVNAASLALAVSNIPWNGPIGCVRIGKYTSETLEINPSQKLREDDSKYKFDLTVCGKNGNINMIEASAHQTEEKELEETLTQASKEITKLEDFQKKIVKEIGKPKKIIEKEMIDPESVKLFNENILPQMPEAIFAGAGKAKIDELHNVWNKMVAEKYPGREDFTLEDNLFDDTENDILHKKAIEENKRPDGRKMDEVRDLYAQAGGISTVLHGSGIFYRGGTHVLSVLTLGGPEDRHMVDGMQAKAEKRFMHHYNFPPYSSGETGRAGFTNRREIGHGALAEKALAMVLPSEMDFPYTIRLVSESMASNGSTSQASICASTLALMDGGVPIKAPVAGIAMGLMMYTTSPQPSPYKGEGEMQRYKILTDIQGPEDHYGDMDFKVAGTHTGVTAIQLDVKVEGVPIKILGEAMMQAKNARLSILDTLEKEISIPRKDISPNAPKILIIKINPEMIGMVIGGGGKTIKEIKENSGAEITIEDDGTVYFTGKGESAELAKKTVEEMTREFKVGEVFKGEVVKIADFGVFVRLNHFTDGMVHISEMAPFRVERVSDIIKEGMIVPVKVISIDREKGRIGLSIKEANKDFFNQNKNGAR
;
A
#
# COMPACT_ATOMS: atom_id res chain seq x y z
N LYS A 1 -0.28 -13.35 23.16
CA LYS A 1 -1.27 -12.28 23.44
C LYS A 1 -2.65 -12.95 23.43
N ILE A 2 -3.63 -12.48 24.22
CA ILE A 2 -5.03 -12.92 24.00
C ILE A 2 -5.61 -11.94 22.98
N SER A 3 -5.71 -12.38 21.72
CA SER A 3 -6.18 -11.60 20.57
C SER A 3 -7.66 -11.88 20.26
N GLY A 4 -8.24 -11.13 19.32
CA GLY A 4 -9.62 -11.29 18.87
C GLY A 4 -10.57 -10.22 19.40
N SER A 5 -11.86 -10.33 19.04
CA SER A 5 -12.88 -9.38 19.47
C SER A 5 -12.83 -9.22 20.99
N ARG A 6 -12.84 -7.96 21.48
CA ARG A 6 -12.83 -7.61 22.92
C ARG A 6 -13.90 -8.37 23.71
N PHE A 7 -14.98 -8.79 23.03
CA PHE A 7 -16.10 -9.52 23.61
C PHE A 7 -15.90 -11.05 23.65
N VAL A 8 -15.27 -11.64 22.63
CA VAL A 8 -15.21 -13.12 22.46
C VAL A 8 -13.84 -13.69 22.87
N LYS A 9 -12.76 -12.90 22.76
CA LYS A 9 -11.37 -13.32 23.04
C LYS A 9 -10.97 -14.61 22.30
N ARG A 10 -11.42 -14.72 21.05
CA ARG A 10 -11.14 -15.80 20.11
C ARG A 10 -10.93 -15.20 18.72
N GLU A 11 -9.95 -15.72 18.00
CA GLU A 11 -9.70 -15.39 16.60
C GLU A 11 -10.94 -15.75 15.76
N GLY A 12 -11.39 -14.80 14.93
CA GLY A 12 -12.60 -14.92 14.12
C GLY A 12 -12.29 -15.05 12.64
N LYS A 13 -12.77 -14.11 11.82
CA LYS A 13 -12.45 -14.07 10.39
C LYS A 13 -10.93 -13.94 10.19
N PRO A 14 -10.38 -14.48 9.09
CA PRO A 14 -8.98 -14.24 8.74
C PRO A 14 -8.67 -12.74 8.65
N SER A 15 -7.54 -12.32 9.23
CA SER A 15 -7.01 -10.97 9.08
C SER A 15 -6.54 -10.71 7.66
N GLU A 16 -6.34 -9.43 7.30
CA GLU A 16 -5.75 -9.05 6.01
C GLU A 16 -4.39 -9.71 5.82
N ASP A 17 -3.50 -9.62 6.82
CA ASP A 17 -2.18 -10.28 6.80
C ASP A 17 -2.27 -11.79 6.55
N ALA A 18 -3.22 -12.49 7.20
CA ALA A 18 -3.39 -13.92 7.00
C ALA A 18 -3.89 -14.26 5.59
N ILE A 19 -4.75 -13.41 5.01
CA ILE A 19 -5.23 -13.54 3.64
C ILE A 19 -4.08 -13.29 2.65
N LEU A 20 -3.29 -12.23 2.85
CA LEU A 20 -2.15 -11.90 2.00
C LEU A 20 -1.05 -12.97 2.07
N ALA A 21 -0.72 -13.46 3.27
CA ALA A 21 0.21 -14.58 3.45
C ALA A 21 -0.30 -15.86 2.76
N SER A 22 -1.59 -16.18 2.91
CA SER A 22 -2.21 -17.32 2.21
C SER A 22 -2.12 -17.17 0.70
N ARG A 23 -2.27 -15.95 0.16
CA ARG A 23 -2.11 -15.69 -1.27
C ARG A 23 -0.68 -15.84 -1.73
N VAL A 24 0.29 -15.35 -0.97
CA VAL A 24 1.72 -15.54 -1.27
C VAL A 24 2.05 -17.04 -1.33
N ILE A 25 1.60 -17.83 -0.35
CA ILE A 25 1.77 -19.29 -0.36
C ILE A 25 1.11 -19.90 -1.60
N ASP A 26 -0.15 -19.57 -1.88
CA ASP A 26 -0.90 -20.13 -3.01
C ASP A 26 -0.23 -19.84 -4.37
N ARG A 27 0.13 -18.58 -4.60
CA ARG A 27 0.76 -18.09 -5.85
C ARG A 27 2.13 -18.74 -6.07
N THR A 28 2.87 -18.99 -5.00
CA THR A 28 4.18 -19.66 -5.07
C THR A 28 4.05 -21.16 -5.37
N LEU A 29 3.05 -21.84 -4.82
CA LEU A 29 2.95 -23.31 -4.91
C LEU A 29 2.14 -23.79 -6.12
N ARG A 30 1.09 -23.07 -6.51
CA ARG A 30 0.12 -23.46 -7.54
C ARG A 30 0.76 -23.79 -8.89
N PRO A 31 1.71 -23.01 -9.44
CA PRO A 31 2.29 -23.28 -10.76
C PRO A 31 3.14 -24.57 -10.82
N LEU A 32 3.49 -25.14 -9.67
CA LEU A 32 4.30 -26.36 -9.57
C LEU A 32 3.44 -27.64 -9.46
N PHE A 33 2.12 -27.52 -9.44
CA PHE A 33 1.23 -28.66 -9.67
C PHE A 33 1.06 -28.88 -11.16
N GLU A 34 1.00 -30.15 -11.56
CA GLU A 34 0.64 -30.47 -12.93
C GLU A 34 -0.78 -29.99 -13.21
N GLN A 35 -0.96 -29.25 -14.31
CA GLN A 35 -2.21 -28.56 -14.64
C GLN A 35 -3.40 -29.51 -14.84
N SER A 36 -3.18 -30.80 -15.09
CA SER A 36 -4.26 -31.80 -15.21
C SER A 36 -4.81 -32.27 -13.84
N ILE A 37 -4.12 -31.99 -12.74
CA ILE A 37 -4.54 -32.44 -11.41
C ILE A 37 -5.79 -31.65 -10.99
N ARG A 38 -6.91 -32.37 -10.77
CA ARG A 38 -8.16 -31.82 -10.20
C ARG A 38 -8.45 -32.31 -8.78
N HIS A 39 -7.56 -33.12 -8.20
CA HIS A 39 -7.69 -33.60 -6.83
C HIS A 39 -7.61 -32.42 -5.85
N ALA A 40 -8.52 -32.39 -4.87
CA ALA A 40 -8.48 -31.37 -3.83
C ALA A 40 -7.19 -31.49 -2.99
N VAL A 41 -6.37 -30.45 -3.01
CA VAL A 41 -5.19 -30.30 -2.16
C VAL A 41 -5.42 -29.15 -1.18
N GLN A 42 -5.26 -29.43 0.11
CA GLN A 42 -5.37 -28.42 1.15
C GLN A 42 -4.03 -28.29 1.89
N VAL A 43 -3.50 -27.08 1.91
CA VAL A 43 -2.32 -26.72 2.69
C VAL A 43 -2.78 -25.84 3.84
N ILE A 44 -2.54 -26.29 5.07
CA ILE A 44 -2.84 -25.54 6.30
C ILE A 44 -1.50 -25.20 6.96
N VAL A 45 -1.22 -23.91 7.07
CA VAL A 45 -0.07 -23.42 7.83
C VAL A 45 -0.57 -22.70 9.07
N THR A 46 -0.13 -23.17 10.23
CA THR A 46 -0.52 -22.61 11.53
C THR A 46 0.72 -22.02 12.21
N VAL A 47 0.67 -20.73 12.53
CA VAL A 47 1.71 -20.07 13.32
C VAL A 47 1.48 -20.41 14.79
N ILE A 48 2.33 -21.28 15.35
CA ILE A 48 2.24 -21.74 16.75
C ILE A 48 2.97 -20.77 17.69
N SER A 49 4.10 -20.24 17.24
CA SER A 49 4.93 -19.28 17.96
C SER A 49 5.47 -18.26 16.98
N VAL A 50 5.57 -17.00 17.43
CA VAL A 50 6.08 -15.91 16.61
C VAL A 50 7.03 -15.06 17.44
N ASP A 51 8.21 -14.81 16.87
CA ASP A 51 9.19 -13.85 17.38
C ASP A 51 9.28 -12.65 16.41
N ASP A 52 10.45 -12.02 16.30
CA ASP A 52 10.67 -10.89 15.40
C ASP A 52 10.91 -11.31 13.94
N ASN A 53 10.96 -12.60 13.62
CA ASN A 53 11.15 -13.07 12.24
C ASN A 53 9.83 -13.03 11.45
N ASP A 54 9.91 -12.80 10.13
CA ASP A 54 8.72 -12.77 9.28
C ASP A 54 8.08 -14.17 9.16
N SER A 55 6.90 -14.30 9.77
CA SER A 55 6.14 -15.56 9.77
C SER A 55 5.67 -15.98 8.38
N THR A 56 5.48 -15.06 7.43
CA THR A 56 5.04 -15.37 6.06
C THR A 56 6.14 -16.09 5.29
N ILE A 57 7.39 -15.64 5.41
CA ILE A 57 8.54 -16.26 4.72
C ILE A 57 8.75 -17.69 5.22
N LEU A 58 8.68 -17.88 6.54
CA LEU A 58 8.74 -19.22 7.14
C LEU A 58 7.55 -20.09 6.69
N ALA A 59 6.35 -19.51 6.60
CA ALA A 59 5.15 -20.23 6.18
C ALA A 59 5.24 -20.78 4.74
N VAL A 60 5.79 -20.00 3.80
CA VAL A 60 6.00 -20.46 2.41
C VAL A 60 6.99 -21.62 2.37
N ASN A 61 8.14 -21.48 3.03
CA ASN A 61 9.16 -22.53 3.07
C ASN A 61 8.65 -23.80 3.79
N ALA A 62 7.85 -23.65 4.85
CA ALA A 62 7.22 -24.76 5.56
C ALA A 62 6.20 -25.50 4.68
N ALA A 63 5.36 -24.75 3.96
CA ALA A 63 4.40 -25.33 3.02
C ALA A 63 5.09 -26.08 1.87
N SER A 64 6.16 -25.49 1.32
CA SER A 64 7.02 -26.15 0.33
C SER A 64 7.57 -27.48 0.86
N LEU A 65 8.20 -27.46 2.04
CA LEU A 65 8.79 -28.67 2.61
C LEU A 65 7.72 -29.73 2.88
N ALA A 66 6.56 -29.35 3.41
CA ALA A 66 5.45 -30.26 3.70
C ALA A 66 4.95 -30.97 2.43
N LEU A 67 4.75 -30.23 1.33
CA LEU A 67 4.39 -30.82 0.03
C LEU A 67 5.53 -31.70 -0.52
N ALA A 68 6.78 -31.24 -0.39
CA ALA A 68 7.95 -31.95 -0.88
C ALA A 68 8.13 -33.32 -0.22
N VAL A 69 7.87 -33.45 1.10
CA VAL A 69 7.95 -34.74 1.82
C VAL A 69 6.68 -35.59 1.67
N SER A 70 5.56 -35.00 1.27
CA SER A 70 4.31 -35.73 1.04
C SER A 70 4.37 -36.65 -0.19
N ASN A 71 3.34 -37.50 -0.34
CA ASN A 71 3.13 -38.30 -1.56
C ASN A 71 2.36 -37.52 -2.65
N ILE A 72 2.05 -36.23 -2.46
CA ILE A 72 1.32 -35.44 -3.45
C ILE A 72 2.26 -35.11 -4.63
N PRO A 73 1.85 -35.37 -5.88
CA PRO A 73 2.64 -35.01 -7.06
C PRO A 73 2.71 -33.48 -7.20
N TRP A 74 3.89 -32.94 -6.92
CA TRP A 74 4.17 -31.51 -6.91
C TRP A 74 5.65 -31.29 -7.21
N ASN A 75 5.97 -30.41 -8.16
CA ASN A 75 7.31 -30.23 -8.72
C ASN A 75 8.22 -29.30 -7.88
N GLY A 76 8.16 -29.41 -6.56
CA GLY A 76 9.01 -28.68 -5.64
C GLY A 76 10.42 -29.30 -5.45
N PRO A 77 11.13 -28.94 -4.37
CA PRO A 77 10.81 -27.85 -3.43
C PRO A 77 10.98 -26.48 -4.10
N ILE A 78 10.59 -25.44 -3.39
CA ILE A 78 10.79 -24.03 -3.75
C ILE A 78 11.31 -23.26 -2.53
N GLY A 79 12.04 -22.16 -2.75
CA GLY A 79 12.52 -21.29 -1.67
C GLY A 79 11.84 -19.93 -1.67
N CYS A 80 11.71 -19.34 -0.50
CA CYS A 80 11.21 -17.98 -0.29
C CYS A 80 12.13 -17.20 0.64
N VAL A 81 12.46 -15.97 0.27
CA VAL A 81 13.20 -15.03 1.11
C VAL A 81 12.53 -13.66 1.08
N ARG A 82 12.73 -12.89 2.14
CA ARG A 82 12.57 -11.44 2.09
C ARG A 82 13.94 -10.79 1.98
N ILE A 83 14.08 -9.78 1.13
CA ILE A 83 15.36 -9.10 0.89
C ILE A 83 15.12 -7.63 0.60
N GLY A 84 15.93 -6.75 1.17
CA GLY A 84 15.76 -5.31 0.99
C GLY A 84 16.98 -4.51 1.39
N LYS A 85 16.96 -3.21 1.09
CA LYS A 85 17.94 -2.24 1.61
C LYS A 85 17.26 -1.34 2.63
N TYR A 86 17.80 -1.36 3.84
CA TYR A 86 17.26 -0.65 4.99
C TYR A 86 18.16 0.55 5.32
N THR A 87 18.19 1.04 6.57
CA THR A 87 19.03 2.17 7.01
C THR A 87 20.53 2.03 6.70
N SER A 88 20.98 0.83 6.29
CA SER A 88 22.30 0.56 5.71
C SER A 88 22.24 0.42 4.18
N GLU A 89 23.29 0.85 3.48
CA GLU A 89 23.46 0.64 2.03
C GLU A 89 23.57 -0.85 1.60
N THR A 90 23.70 -1.77 2.56
CA THR A 90 23.81 -3.21 2.34
C THR A 90 22.44 -3.88 2.22
N LEU A 91 22.38 -4.92 1.38
CA LEU A 91 21.21 -5.81 1.31
C LEU A 91 21.10 -6.65 2.58
N GLU A 92 19.93 -6.64 3.20
CA GLU A 92 19.57 -7.50 4.32
C GLU A 92 18.67 -8.64 3.85
N ILE A 93 18.99 -9.85 4.29
CA ILE A 93 18.23 -11.07 3.97
C ILE A 93 17.44 -11.49 5.20
N ASN A 94 16.14 -11.71 5.00
CA ASN A 94 15.15 -12.00 6.02
C ASN A 94 15.22 -11.02 7.20
N PRO A 95 15.13 -9.69 6.94
CA PRO A 95 15.16 -8.67 7.97
C PRO A 95 14.02 -8.85 8.97
N SER A 96 14.28 -8.49 10.23
CA SER A 96 13.31 -8.62 11.30
C SER A 96 12.11 -7.69 11.11
N GLN A 97 10.97 -8.02 11.74
CA GLN A 97 9.74 -7.24 11.63
C GLN A 97 9.94 -5.81 12.11
N LYS A 98 10.65 -5.60 13.23
CA LYS A 98 10.96 -4.25 13.74
C LYS A 98 11.64 -3.32 12.74
N LEU A 99 12.49 -3.87 11.87
CA LEU A 99 13.17 -3.07 10.85
C LEU A 99 12.22 -2.64 9.71
N ARG A 100 11.07 -3.32 9.59
CA ARG A 100 10.06 -3.14 8.56
C ARG A 100 8.78 -2.45 9.04
N GLU A 101 8.67 -2.10 10.32
CA GLU A 101 7.47 -1.44 10.88
C GLU A 101 7.30 0.00 10.40
N ASP A 102 8.37 0.63 9.93
CA ASP A 102 8.39 2.01 9.49
C ASP A 102 8.89 2.08 8.05
N ASP A 103 7.97 2.32 7.12
CA ASP A 103 8.26 2.37 5.69
C ASP A 103 9.32 3.43 5.34
N SER A 104 9.53 4.46 6.17
CA SER A 104 10.57 5.47 5.95
C SER A 104 11.99 4.93 6.16
N LYS A 105 12.14 3.76 6.79
CA LYS A 105 13.44 3.18 7.15
C LYS A 105 14.04 2.29 6.07
N TYR A 106 13.34 2.05 4.97
CA TYR A 106 13.85 1.22 3.89
C TYR A 106 13.76 1.89 2.53
N LYS A 107 14.72 1.57 1.66
CA LYS A 107 14.71 2.00 0.26
C LYS A 107 13.81 1.09 -0.57
N PHE A 108 13.90 -0.22 -0.34
CA PHE A 108 12.99 -1.22 -0.90
C PHE A 108 12.95 -2.49 -0.04
N ASP A 109 11.83 -3.20 -0.10
CA ASP A 109 11.60 -4.51 0.53
C ASP A 109 10.89 -5.45 -0.45
N LEU A 110 11.47 -6.63 -0.69
CA LEU A 110 11.01 -7.61 -1.64
C LEU A 110 10.81 -8.95 -0.95
N THR A 111 9.62 -9.53 -1.09
CA THR A 111 9.39 -10.96 -0.91
C THR A 111 9.59 -11.65 -2.24
N VAL A 112 10.52 -12.60 -2.32
CA VAL A 112 10.89 -13.29 -3.56
C VAL A 112 10.81 -14.79 -3.34
N CYS A 113 10.09 -15.47 -4.24
CA CYS A 113 10.09 -16.93 -4.31
C CYS A 113 10.63 -17.40 -5.66
N GLY A 114 11.29 -18.55 -5.65
CA GLY A 114 11.93 -19.05 -6.84
C GLY A 114 12.44 -20.47 -6.69
N LYS A 115 12.77 -21.06 -7.84
CA LYS A 115 13.21 -22.44 -7.99
C LYS A 115 14.30 -22.53 -9.05
N ASN A 116 15.37 -23.29 -8.80
CA ASN A 116 16.41 -23.60 -9.79
C ASN A 116 16.99 -22.35 -10.49
N GLY A 117 17.14 -21.24 -9.77
CA GLY A 117 17.65 -19.98 -10.34
C GLY A 117 16.59 -19.08 -11.00
N ASN A 118 15.37 -19.58 -11.22
CA ASN A 118 14.25 -18.80 -11.75
C ASN A 118 13.41 -18.22 -10.60
N ILE A 119 12.67 -17.15 -10.92
CA ILE A 119 11.76 -16.49 -9.97
C ILE A 119 10.32 -16.75 -10.42
N ASN A 120 9.44 -17.09 -9.47
CA ASN A 120 8.05 -17.40 -9.78
C ASN A 120 7.05 -16.45 -9.08
N MET A 121 7.44 -15.82 -7.98
CA MET A 121 6.57 -14.89 -7.26
C MET A 121 7.42 -13.76 -6.67
N ILE A 122 6.96 -12.53 -6.86
CA ILE A 122 7.54 -11.33 -6.27
C ILE A 122 6.41 -10.52 -5.65
N GLU A 123 6.64 -10.02 -4.44
CA GLU A 123 5.90 -8.92 -3.83
C GLU A 123 6.90 -7.85 -3.39
N ALA A 124 6.89 -6.66 -4.00
CA ALA A 124 7.85 -5.61 -3.71
C ALA A 124 7.19 -4.27 -3.36
N SER A 125 7.84 -3.53 -2.47
CA SER A 125 7.65 -2.10 -2.22
C SER A 125 8.97 -1.36 -2.32
N ALA A 126 8.96 -0.13 -2.84
CA ALA A 126 10.17 0.66 -3.03
C ALA A 126 9.90 2.17 -2.98
N HIS A 127 10.86 2.94 -2.47
CA HIS A 127 10.86 4.41 -2.55
C HIS A 127 11.51 4.84 -3.87
N GLN A 128 10.77 4.69 -4.97
CA GLN A 128 11.18 5.13 -6.31
C GLN A 128 12.55 4.55 -6.73
N THR A 129 12.74 3.24 -6.55
CA THR A 129 14.03 2.57 -6.83
C THR A 129 14.19 2.25 -8.31
N GLU A 130 15.41 2.36 -8.82
CA GLU A 130 15.74 2.03 -10.21
C GLU A 130 15.58 0.54 -10.51
N GLU A 131 15.11 0.22 -11.72
CA GLU A 131 14.85 -1.16 -12.16
C GLU A 131 16.11 -2.06 -12.07
N LYS A 132 17.29 -1.50 -12.38
CA LYS A 132 18.57 -2.23 -12.36
C LYS A 132 18.94 -2.71 -10.95
N GLU A 133 18.72 -1.89 -9.94
CA GLU A 133 19.04 -2.25 -8.55
C GLU A 133 18.10 -3.36 -8.03
N LEU A 134 16.85 -3.36 -8.49
CA LEU A 134 15.89 -4.44 -8.21
C LEU A 134 16.31 -5.74 -8.92
N GLU A 135 16.79 -5.69 -10.16
CA GLU A 135 17.31 -6.86 -10.89
C GLU A 135 18.53 -7.48 -10.18
N GLU A 136 19.48 -6.65 -9.73
CA GLU A 136 20.64 -7.09 -8.94
C GLU A 136 20.19 -7.75 -7.63
N THR A 137 19.15 -7.21 -7.00
CA THR A 137 18.55 -7.77 -5.78
C THR A 137 17.90 -9.14 -6.05
N LEU A 138 17.18 -9.31 -7.17
CA LEU A 138 16.61 -10.62 -7.56
C LEU A 138 17.69 -11.68 -7.77
N THR A 139 18.84 -11.28 -8.33
CA THR A 139 20.01 -12.16 -8.48
C THR A 139 20.56 -12.63 -7.13
N GLN A 140 20.62 -11.73 -6.14
CA GLN A 140 21.04 -12.12 -4.80
C GLN A 140 19.99 -12.98 -4.09
N ALA A 141 18.69 -12.65 -4.24
CA ALA A 141 17.58 -13.44 -3.70
C ALA A 141 17.63 -14.89 -4.20
N SER A 142 17.85 -15.08 -5.50
CA SER A 142 17.96 -16.40 -6.14
C SER A 142 19.05 -17.26 -5.51
N LYS A 143 20.23 -16.69 -5.19
CA LYS A 143 21.30 -17.43 -4.52
C LYS A 143 20.90 -17.94 -3.13
N GLU A 144 20.18 -17.13 -2.36
CA GLU A 144 19.70 -17.51 -1.03
C GLU A 144 18.57 -18.54 -1.11
N ILE A 145 17.67 -18.39 -2.07
CA ILE A 145 16.62 -19.35 -2.40
C ILE A 145 17.23 -20.72 -2.71
N THR A 146 18.28 -20.79 -3.53
CA THR A 146 18.96 -22.06 -3.84
C THR A 146 19.46 -22.78 -2.59
N LYS A 147 19.98 -22.05 -1.59
CA LYS A 147 20.40 -22.66 -0.32
C LYS A 147 19.22 -23.30 0.43
N LEU A 148 18.04 -22.66 0.41
CA LEU A 148 16.82 -23.20 1.02
C LEU A 148 16.28 -24.41 0.25
N GLU A 149 16.34 -24.40 -1.08
CA GLU A 149 15.98 -25.55 -1.91
C GLU A 149 16.88 -26.76 -1.57
N ASP A 150 18.18 -26.55 -1.49
CA ASP A 150 19.15 -27.60 -1.19
C ASP A 150 19.00 -28.15 0.23
N PHE A 151 18.64 -27.29 1.19
CA PHE A 151 18.27 -27.73 2.53
C PHE A 151 17.02 -28.62 2.52
N GLN A 152 15.96 -28.21 1.83
CA GLN A 152 14.73 -29.02 1.72
C GLN A 152 14.99 -30.35 1.02
N LYS A 153 15.79 -30.38 -0.06
CA LYS A 153 16.16 -31.61 -0.78
C LYS A 153 16.85 -32.64 0.13
N LYS A 154 17.66 -32.20 1.10
CA LYS A 154 18.28 -33.11 2.09
C LYS A 154 17.22 -33.80 2.95
N ILE A 155 16.22 -33.06 3.43
CA ILE A 155 15.12 -33.60 4.25
C ILE A 155 14.25 -34.53 3.42
N VAL A 156 13.92 -34.16 2.17
CA VAL A 156 13.14 -35.01 1.25
C VAL A 156 13.85 -36.34 0.99
N LYS A 157 15.18 -36.34 0.87
CA LYS A 157 15.95 -37.58 0.73
C LYS A 157 15.85 -38.48 1.97
N GLU A 158 15.72 -37.91 3.16
CA GLU A 158 15.67 -38.64 4.42
C GLU A 158 14.27 -39.20 4.73
N ILE A 159 13.22 -38.39 4.55
CA ILE A 159 11.86 -38.72 5.01
C ILE A 159 10.77 -38.59 3.94
N GLY A 160 11.14 -38.25 2.70
CA GLY A 160 10.19 -38.02 1.62
C GLY A 160 9.44 -39.30 1.22
N LYS A 161 8.13 -39.18 1.04
CA LYS A 161 7.30 -40.27 0.52
C LYS A 161 7.40 -40.34 -1.02
N PRO A 162 7.32 -41.53 -1.61
CA PRO A 162 7.16 -41.68 -3.06
C PRO A 162 5.93 -40.89 -3.55
N LYS A 163 6.09 -40.17 -4.67
CA LYS A 163 5.01 -39.39 -5.27
C LYS A 163 3.95 -40.33 -5.84
N LYS A 164 2.68 -40.02 -5.58
CA LYS A 164 1.54 -40.72 -6.18
C LYS A 164 1.53 -40.41 -7.67
N ILE A 165 1.39 -41.44 -8.49
CA ILE A 165 1.12 -41.29 -9.92
C ILE A 165 -0.39 -41.05 -10.05
N ILE A 166 -0.75 -39.92 -10.65
CA ILE A 166 -2.13 -39.64 -11.04
C ILE A 166 -2.19 -39.84 -12.54
N GLU A 167 -2.91 -40.87 -12.97
CA GLU A 167 -3.11 -41.13 -14.39
C GLU A 167 -3.93 -40.00 -15.01
N LYS A 168 -3.51 -39.56 -16.20
CA LYS A 168 -4.25 -38.57 -16.96
C LYS A 168 -5.41 -39.23 -17.66
N GLU A 169 -6.57 -38.62 -17.52
CA GLU A 169 -7.70 -38.96 -18.36
C GLU A 169 -7.38 -38.58 -19.81
N MET A 170 -7.71 -39.48 -20.72
CA MET A 170 -7.47 -39.31 -22.15
C MET A 170 -8.78 -38.91 -22.82
N ILE A 171 -8.72 -37.87 -23.64
CA ILE A 171 -9.85 -37.46 -24.48
C ILE A 171 -10.15 -38.55 -25.53
N ASP A 172 -11.44 -38.72 -25.86
CA ASP A 172 -11.86 -39.63 -26.92
C ASP A 172 -11.25 -39.19 -28.27
N PRO A 173 -10.53 -40.08 -28.98
CA PRO A 173 -10.01 -39.79 -30.32
C PRO A 173 -11.05 -39.27 -31.32
N GLU A 174 -12.31 -39.68 -31.19
CA GLU A 174 -13.41 -39.18 -32.04
C GLU A 174 -13.74 -37.71 -31.74
N SER A 175 -13.61 -37.27 -30.48
CA SER A 175 -13.75 -35.85 -30.11
C SER A 175 -12.63 -35.02 -30.71
N VAL A 176 -11.39 -35.51 -30.66
CA VAL A 176 -10.23 -34.84 -31.28
C VAL A 176 -10.43 -34.71 -32.79
N LYS A 177 -10.91 -35.77 -33.45
CA LYS A 177 -11.21 -35.73 -34.89
C LYS A 177 -12.31 -34.70 -35.19
N LEU A 178 -13.41 -34.73 -34.46
CA LEU A 178 -14.54 -33.80 -34.61
C LEU A 178 -14.08 -32.35 -34.45
N PHE A 179 -13.25 -32.07 -33.44
CA PHE A 179 -12.67 -30.76 -33.17
C PHE A 179 -11.76 -30.29 -34.31
N ASN A 180 -10.85 -31.14 -34.77
CA ASN A 180 -9.90 -30.81 -35.84
C ASN A 180 -10.58 -30.51 -37.18
N GLU A 181 -11.69 -31.20 -37.49
CA GLU A 181 -12.44 -31.00 -38.73
C GLU A 181 -13.31 -29.73 -38.69
N ASN A 182 -13.88 -29.38 -37.54
CA ASN A 182 -14.96 -28.38 -37.47
C ASN A 182 -14.60 -27.11 -36.68
N ILE A 183 -13.75 -27.18 -35.67
CA ILE A 183 -13.46 -26.07 -34.76
C ILE A 183 -12.08 -25.49 -35.04
N LEU A 184 -11.03 -26.33 -35.05
CA LEU A 184 -9.64 -25.90 -35.23
C LEU A 184 -9.40 -24.96 -36.42
N PRO A 185 -9.98 -25.18 -37.62
CA PRO A 185 -9.74 -24.30 -38.77
C PRO A 185 -10.26 -22.87 -38.57
N GLN A 186 -11.26 -22.68 -37.71
CA GLN A 186 -11.93 -21.40 -37.45
C GLN A 186 -11.29 -20.64 -36.28
N MET A 187 -10.59 -21.35 -35.37
CA MET A 187 -10.03 -20.75 -34.15
C MET A 187 -9.05 -19.59 -34.42
N PRO A 188 -8.09 -19.65 -35.38
CA PRO A 188 -7.18 -18.53 -35.61
C PRO A 188 -7.88 -17.24 -36.06
N GLU A 189 -9.01 -17.33 -36.76
CA GLU A 189 -9.78 -16.15 -37.12
C GLU A 189 -10.57 -15.63 -35.91
N ALA A 190 -11.19 -16.53 -35.15
CA ALA A 190 -11.97 -16.18 -33.95
C ALA A 190 -11.12 -15.54 -32.85
N ILE A 191 -9.92 -16.07 -32.57
CA ILE A 191 -9.00 -15.55 -31.55
C ILE A 191 -8.48 -14.16 -31.92
N PHE A 192 -8.23 -13.91 -33.21
CA PHE A 192 -7.64 -12.66 -33.70
C PHE A 192 -8.67 -11.72 -34.34
N ALA A 193 -9.93 -11.81 -33.90
CA ALA A 193 -11.04 -11.00 -34.40
C ALA A 193 -11.06 -9.57 -33.83
N GLY A 194 -10.13 -9.21 -32.94
CA GLY A 194 -10.04 -7.90 -32.29
C GLY A 194 -10.09 -8.00 -30.77
N ALA A 195 -10.44 -6.89 -30.11
CA ALA A 195 -10.52 -6.83 -28.66
C ALA A 195 -11.73 -7.60 -28.09
N GLY A 196 -11.52 -8.33 -27.00
CA GLY A 196 -12.56 -9.08 -26.29
C GLY A 196 -12.60 -10.57 -26.64
N LYS A 197 -13.62 -11.29 -26.18
CA LYS A 197 -13.76 -12.76 -26.32
C LYS A 197 -14.99 -13.24 -27.10
N ALA A 198 -15.85 -12.32 -27.56
CA ALA A 198 -17.15 -12.69 -28.13
C ALA A 198 -17.08 -13.74 -29.26
N LYS A 199 -16.10 -13.62 -30.18
CA LYS A 199 -15.97 -14.56 -31.31
C LYS A 199 -15.45 -15.93 -30.90
N ILE A 200 -14.52 -15.99 -29.95
CA ILE A 200 -14.03 -17.28 -29.46
C ILE A 200 -15.08 -17.95 -28.55
N ASP A 201 -15.83 -17.17 -27.75
CA ASP A 201 -16.95 -17.66 -26.94
C ASP A 201 -18.10 -18.20 -27.81
N GLU A 202 -18.42 -17.52 -28.93
CA GLU A 202 -19.37 -18.02 -29.93
C GLU A 202 -18.93 -19.38 -30.47
N LEU A 203 -17.65 -19.53 -30.81
CA LEU A 203 -17.09 -20.78 -31.32
C LEU A 203 -17.05 -21.89 -30.24
N HIS A 204 -16.75 -21.54 -28.99
CA HIS A 204 -16.81 -22.47 -27.85
C HIS A 204 -18.23 -22.98 -27.62
N ASN A 205 -19.24 -22.11 -27.72
CA ASN A 205 -20.64 -22.53 -27.65
C ASN A 205 -21.05 -23.48 -28.78
N VAL A 206 -20.50 -23.30 -29.99
CA VAL A 206 -20.70 -24.25 -31.09
C VAL A 206 -20.05 -25.59 -30.74
N TRP A 207 -18.81 -25.58 -30.26
CA TRP A 207 -18.11 -26.78 -29.84
C TRP A 207 -18.89 -27.57 -28.77
N ASN A 208 -19.34 -26.89 -27.71
CA ASN A 208 -20.08 -27.51 -26.61
C ASN A 208 -21.37 -28.19 -27.08
N LYS A 209 -22.08 -27.58 -28.04
CA LYS A 209 -23.27 -28.18 -28.65
C LYS A 209 -22.92 -29.41 -29.49
N MET A 210 -21.88 -29.34 -30.32
CA MET A 210 -21.46 -30.46 -31.18
C MET A 210 -21.07 -31.70 -30.35
N VAL A 211 -20.33 -31.50 -29.25
CA VAL A 211 -19.93 -32.59 -28.37
C VAL A 211 -21.15 -33.18 -27.64
N ALA A 212 -22.04 -32.32 -27.11
CA ALA A 212 -23.26 -32.78 -26.46
C ALA A 212 -24.18 -33.59 -27.38
N GLU A 213 -24.27 -33.22 -28.66
CA GLU A 213 -25.02 -33.96 -29.68
C GLU A 213 -24.36 -35.28 -30.06
N LYS A 214 -23.02 -35.33 -30.13
CA LYS A 214 -22.25 -36.56 -30.43
C LYS A 214 -22.35 -37.59 -29.31
N TYR A 215 -22.41 -37.15 -28.05
CA TYR A 215 -22.43 -38.01 -26.86
C TYR A 215 -23.70 -37.78 -26.01
N PRO A 216 -24.88 -38.17 -26.52
CA PRO A 216 -26.13 -37.94 -25.81
C PRO A 216 -26.15 -38.67 -24.45
N GLY A 217 -26.46 -37.93 -23.39
CA GLY A 217 -26.55 -38.46 -22.02
C GLY A 217 -25.25 -38.45 -21.21
N ARG A 218 -24.14 -37.97 -21.79
CA ARG A 218 -22.92 -37.64 -21.02
C ARG A 218 -23.07 -36.23 -20.42
N GLU A 219 -22.73 -36.09 -19.15
CA GLU A 219 -22.85 -34.81 -18.42
C GLU A 219 -21.51 -34.08 -18.21
N ASP A 220 -20.39 -34.81 -18.27
CA ASP A 220 -19.04 -34.27 -18.06
C ASP A 220 -18.27 -34.20 -19.38
N PHE A 221 -17.98 -32.98 -19.82
CA PHE A 221 -17.21 -32.67 -21.02
C PHE A 221 -15.92 -31.90 -20.71
N THR A 222 -15.40 -32.03 -19.48
CA THR A 222 -14.22 -31.30 -19.02
C THR A 222 -13.00 -31.51 -19.94
N LEU A 223 -12.81 -32.71 -20.51
CA LEU A 223 -11.70 -32.99 -21.41
C LEU A 223 -11.85 -32.29 -22.76
N GLU A 224 -13.06 -32.24 -23.29
CA GLU A 224 -13.38 -31.54 -24.53
C GLU A 224 -13.29 -30.02 -24.37
N ASP A 225 -13.66 -29.50 -23.21
CA ASP A 225 -13.42 -28.09 -22.84
C ASP A 225 -11.92 -27.79 -22.73
N ASN A 226 -11.15 -28.65 -22.05
CA ASN A 226 -9.69 -28.50 -21.97
C ASN A 226 -9.05 -28.54 -23.37
N LEU A 227 -9.52 -29.40 -24.29
CA LEU A 227 -9.01 -29.43 -25.67
C LEU A 227 -9.16 -28.06 -26.36
N PHE A 228 -10.31 -27.41 -26.17
CA PHE A 228 -10.56 -26.08 -26.72
C PHE A 228 -9.61 -25.04 -26.10
N ASP A 229 -9.55 -25.01 -24.76
CA ASP A 229 -8.72 -24.07 -23.98
C ASP A 229 -7.23 -24.22 -24.28
N ASP A 230 -6.71 -25.45 -24.26
CA ASP A 230 -5.32 -25.78 -24.57
C ASP A 230 -4.96 -25.42 -26.02
N THR A 231 -5.89 -25.60 -26.97
CA THR A 231 -5.67 -25.22 -28.37
C THR A 231 -5.64 -23.69 -28.52
N GLU A 232 -6.52 -22.96 -27.83
CA GLU A 232 -6.49 -21.50 -27.82
C GLU A 232 -5.16 -20.99 -27.26
N ASN A 233 -4.72 -21.58 -26.14
CA ASN A 233 -3.44 -21.31 -25.52
C ASN A 233 -2.26 -21.50 -26.49
N ASP A 234 -2.20 -22.65 -27.16
CA ASP A 234 -1.14 -22.99 -28.12
C ASP A 234 -1.11 -22.03 -29.32
N ILE A 235 -2.28 -21.69 -29.86
CA ILE A 235 -2.39 -20.73 -30.98
C ILE A 235 -1.90 -19.35 -30.55
N LEU A 236 -2.28 -18.87 -29.37
CA LEU A 236 -1.85 -17.57 -28.84
C LEU A 236 -0.33 -17.51 -28.65
N HIS A 237 0.27 -18.54 -28.04
CA HIS A 237 1.71 -18.63 -27.86
C HIS A 237 2.44 -18.63 -29.20
N LYS A 238 2.01 -19.49 -30.13
CA LYS A 238 2.64 -19.60 -31.45
C LYS A 238 2.60 -18.29 -32.21
N LYS A 239 1.42 -17.66 -32.30
CA LYS A 239 1.23 -16.40 -33.02
C LYS A 239 1.99 -15.24 -32.38
N ALA A 240 2.07 -15.19 -31.05
CA ALA A 240 2.88 -14.19 -30.36
C ALA A 240 4.37 -14.40 -30.66
N ILE A 241 4.90 -15.60 -30.43
CA ILE A 241 6.33 -15.91 -30.51
C ILE A 241 6.87 -15.88 -31.94
N GLU A 242 6.16 -16.50 -32.89
CA GLU A 242 6.63 -16.70 -34.26
C GLU A 242 6.22 -15.55 -35.19
N GLU A 243 5.04 -14.97 -34.99
CA GLU A 243 4.47 -13.98 -35.92
C GLU A 243 4.41 -12.55 -35.34
N ASN A 244 4.78 -12.35 -34.07
CA ASN A 244 4.61 -11.08 -33.34
C ASN A 244 3.16 -10.54 -33.39
N LYS A 245 2.17 -11.44 -33.36
CA LYS A 245 0.76 -11.08 -33.49
C LYS A 245 0.04 -11.18 -32.14
N ARG A 246 -0.68 -10.13 -31.77
CA ARG A 246 -1.59 -10.09 -30.61
C ARG A 246 -3.05 -10.22 -31.05
N PRO A 247 -3.96 -10.72 -30.18
CA PRO A 247 -5.38 -10.90 -30.53
C PRO A 247 -6.08 -9.63 -31.01
N ASP A 248 -5.71 -8.49 -30.43
CA ASP A 248 -6.26 -7.17 -30.75
C ASP A 248 -5.45 -6.41 -31.82
N GLY A 249 -4.41 -7.02 -32.39
CA GLY A 249 -3.59 -6.45 -33.46
C GLY A 249 -2.53 -5.43 -33.02
N ARG A 250 -2.41 -5.14 -31.71
CA ARG A 250 -1.35 -4.25 -31.20
C ARG A 250 0.05 -4.82 -31.39
N LYS A 251 1.05 -3.95 -31.34
CA LYS A 251 2.45 -4.36 -31.17
C LYS A 251 2.68 -4.92 -29.76
N MET A 252 3.78 -5.64 -29.60
CA MET A 252 4.19 -6.24 -28.32
C MET A 252 4.51 -5.19 -27.25
N ASP A 253 4.91 -4.00 -27.64
CA ASP A 253 5.31 -2.90 -26.75
C ASP A 253 4.24 -1.80 -26.60
N GLU A 254 3.08 -1.97 -27.21
CA GLU A 254 2.03 -0.95 -27.32
C GLU A 254 1.02 -1.00 -26.16
N VAL A 255 0.75 0.17 -25.58
CA VAL A 255 -0.30 0.39 -24.56
C VAL A 255 -1.64 0.66 -25.25
N ARG A 256 -2.75 0.19 -24.68
CA ARG A 256 -4.10 0.53 -25.18
C ARG A 256 -4.42 2.00 -25.00
N ASP A 257 -5.46 2.46 -25.69
CA ASP A 257 -5.97 3.82 -25.56
C ASP A 257 -6.20 4.20 -24.09
N LEU A 258 -5.72 5.39 -23.74
CA LEU A 258 -5.75 5.92 -22.39
C LEU A 258 -6.74 7.08 -22.28
N TYR A 259 -7.45 7.12 -21.16
CA TYR A 259 -8.26 8.26 -20.77
C TYR A 259 -8.10 8.49 -19.26
N ALA A 260 -8.00 9.76 -18.87
CA ALA A 260 -7.87 10.18 -17.50
C ALA A 260 -8.82 11.36 -17.26
N GLN A 261 -9.45 11.39 -16.09
CA GLN A 261 -10.26 12.52 -15.62
C GLN A 261 -10.05 12.70 -14.12
N ALA A 262 -9.72 13.91 -13.69
CA ALA A 262 -9.57 14.30 -12.30
C ALA A 262 -10.77 15.17 -11.87
N GLY A 263 -11.54 14.70 -10.89
CA GLY A 263 -12.71 15.42 -10.40
C GLY A 263 -13.90 15.38 -11.37
N GLY A 264 -14.82 16.33 -11.20
CA GLY A 264 -15.98 16.51 -12.11
C GLY A 264 -17.12 15.49 -11.92
N ILE A 265 -17.00 14.54 -11.00
CA ILE A 265 -18.03 13.51 -10.73
C ILE A 265 -19.08 14.00 -9.74
N SER A 266 -18.65 14.68 -8.69
CA SER A 266 -19.53 15.15 -7.62
C SER A 266 -18.89 16.30 -6.88
N THR A 267 -19.70 17.28 -6.49
CA THR A 267 -19.29 18.39 -5.63
C THR A 267 -19.19 17.99 -4.16
N VAL A 268 -19.65 16.79 -3.80
CA VAL A 268 -19.65 16.28 -2.41
C VAL A 268 -18.35 15.54 -2.08
N LEU A 269 -17.78 14.81 -3.03
CA LEU A 269 -16.59 14.00 -2.81
C LEU A 269 -15.36 14.87 -2.45
N HIS A 270 -14.43 14.30 -1.67
CA HIS A 270 -13.19 15.00 -1.34
C HIS A 270 -12.22 15.03 -2.53
N GLY A 271 -12.18 13.95 -3.32
CA GLY A 271 -11.48 13.87 -4.59
C GLY A 271 -11.96 12.65 -5.38
N SER A 272 -11.80 12.67 -6.70
CA SER A 272 -12.17 11.55 -7.58
C SER A 272 -11.26 11.46 -8.79
N GLY A 273 -11.09 10.25 -9.30
CA GLY A 273 -10.30 9.99 -10.49
C GLY A 273 -10.92 8.87 -11.33
N ILE A 274 -11.12 9.12 -12.62
CA ILE A 274 -11.49 8.08 -13.59
C ILE A 274 -10.29 7.80 -14.47
N PHE A 275 -9.99 6.52 -14.65
CA PHE A 275 -8.95 6.07 -15.57
C PHE A 275 -9.45 4.93 -16.44
N TYR A 276 -9.32 5.09 -17.75
CA TYR A 276 -9.57 4.04 -18.73
C TYR A 276 -8.28 3.65 -19.44
N ARG A 277 -8.12 2.35 -19.64
CA ARG A 277 -7.11 1.77 -20.50
C ARG A 277 -7.73 0.67 -21.35
N GLY A 278 -8.05 1.00 -22.60
CA GLY A 278 -8.91 0.18 -23.46
C GLY A 278 -10.23 -0.17 -22.77
N GLY A 279 -10.52 -1.47 -22.67
CA GLY A 279 -11.73 -1.99 -21.99
C GLY A 279 -11.64 -2.09 -20.46
N THR A 280 -10.58 -1.59 -19.83
CA THR A 280 -10.44 -1.57 -18.37
C THR A 280 -10.72 -0.19 -17.83
N HIS A 281 -11.79 -0.05 -17.05
CA HIS A 281 -12.28 1.23 -16.53
C HIS A 281 -12.35 1.19 -15.01
N VAL A 282 -11.74 2.17 -14.35
CA VAL A 282 -11.76 2.28 -12.88
C VAL A 282 -12.13 3.70 -12.47
N LEU A 283 -13.03 3.80 -11.50
CA LEU A 283 -13.31 5.01 -10.73
C LEU A 283 -12.66 4.86 -9.36
N SER A 284 -11.85 5.82 -8.94
CA SER A 284 -11.34 5.91 -7.57
C SER A 284 -11.89 7.13 -6.87
N VAL A 285 -12.30 6.96 -5.62
CA VAL A 285 -12.86 8.03 -4.77
C VAL A 285 -12.00 8.20 -3.53
N LEU A 286 -11.60 9.44 -3.27
CA LEU A 286 -10.87 9.84 -2.09
C LEU A 286 -11.83 10.30 -0.98
N THR A 287 -11.56 9.86 0.24
CA THR A 287 -12.12 10.40 1.47
C THR A 287 -11.00 10.73 2.46
N LEU A 288 -10.87 12.02 2.79
CA LEU A 288 -10.06 12.51 3.91
C LEU A 288 -10.84 12.48 5.24
N GLY A 289 -10.19 12.04 6.30
CA GLY A 289 -10.72 11.94 7.67
C GLY A 289 -9.70 12.38 8.73
N GLY A 290 -10.16 12.46 9.98
CA GLY A 290 -9.32 12.82 11.13
C GLY A 290 -8.43 11.67 11.61
N PRO A 291 -7.51 11.90 12.56
CA PRO A 291 -6.70 10.84 13.18
C PRO A 291 -7.53 9.72 13.83
N GLU A 292 -8.75 10.04 14.28
CA GLU A 292 -9.71 9.09 14.85
C GLU A 292 -10.26 8.09 13.83
N ASP A 293 -10.17 8.39 12.52
CA ASP A 293 -10.58 7.51 11.43
C ASP A 293 -9.49 6.51 11.04
N ARG A 294 -8.30 6.55 11.66
CA ARG A 294 -7.20 5.61 11.40
C ARG A 294 -7.66 4.17 11.66
N HIS A 295 -7.25 3.25 10.80
CA HIS A 295 -7.64 1.86 10.92
C HIS A 295 -6.71 1.10 11.87
N MET A 296 -7.25 0.65 13.01
CA MET A 296 -6.52 -0.19 13.96
C MET A 296 -6.32 -1.60 13.40
N VAL A 297 -5.07 -1.95 13.13
CA VAL A 297 -4.65 -3.31 12.76
C VAL A 297 -4.12 -4.00 14.02
N ASP A 298 -4.81 -5.07 14.44
CA ASP A 298 -4.37 -5.95 15.53
C ASP A 298 -3.83 -7.27 14.96
N GLY A 299 -2.53 -7.26 14.64
CA GLY A 299 -1.81 -8.41 14.08
C GLY A 299 -1.12 -9.27 15.14
N MET A 300 -0.56 -10.41 14.71
CA MET A 300 0.21 -11.30 15.59
C MET A 300 1.49 -10.61 16.10
N GLN A 301 2.24 -10.00 15.17
CA GLN A 301 3.53 -9.38 15.44
C GLN A 301 3.36 -7.91 15.82
N ALA A 302 2.75 -7.11 14.94
CA ALA A 302 2.57 -5.67 15.12
C ALA A 302 1.13 -5.28 15.43
N LYS A 303 0.97 -4.22 16.23
CA LYS A 303 -0.25 -3.41 16.30
C LYS A 303 0.07 -2.10 15.61
N ALA A 304 -0.70 -1.73 14.61
CA ALA A 304 -0.45 -0.53 13.81
C ALA A 304 -1.74 0.26 13.59
N GLU A 305 -1.61 1.57 13.48
CA GLU A 305 -2.70 2.43 13.03
C GLU A 305 -2.44 2.78 11.56
N LYS A 306 -3.26 2.25 10.66
CA LYS A 306 -3.17 2.58 9.24
C LYS A 306 -3.81 3.94 8.99
N ARG A 307 -2.97 4.93 8.68
CA ARG A 307 -3.38 6.26 8.21
C ARG A 307 -3.81 6.26 6.74
N PHE A 308 -3.29 5.34 5.94
CA PHE A 308 -3.66 5.18 4.54
C PHE A 308 -4.34 3.83 4.33
N MET A 309 -5.46 3.84 3.62
CA MET A 309 -6.24 2.65 3.28
C MET A 309 -6.63 2.68 1.81
N HIS A 310 -6.37 1.60 1.09
CA HIS A 310 -6.90 1.38 -0.24
C HIS A 310 -7.87 0.19 -0.25
N HIS A 311 -9.13 0.46 -0.61
CA HIS A 311 -10.11 -0.57 -0.84
C HIS A 311 -10.34 -0.73 -2.34
N TYR A 312 -10.37 -1.99 -2.77
CA TYR A 312 -10.55 -2.36 -4.16
C TYR A 312 -11.78 -3.25 -4.30
N ASN A 313 -12.68 -2.87 -5.21
CA ASN A 313 -13.91 -3.59 -5.47
C ASN A 313 -13.94 -4.07 -6.93
N PHE A 314 -14.36 -5.32 -7.13
CA PHE A 314 -14.58 -5.94 -8.42
C PHE A 314 -15.99 -6.54 -8.49
N PRO A 315 -17.00 -5.70 -8.72
CA PRO A 315 -18.37 -6.18 -8.83
C PRO A 315 -18.56 -7.09 -10.07
N PRO A 316 -19.52 -8.03 -10.07
CA PRO A 316 -19.71 -8.97 -11.20
C PRO A 316 -19.92 -8.29 -12.56
N TYR A 317 -20.56 -7.11 -12.58
CA TYR A 317 -20.78 -6.37 -13.82
C TYR A 317 -19.47 -5.88 -14.46
N SER A 318 -18.35 -5.82 -13.73
CA SER A 318 -17.05 -5.44 -14.28
C SER A 318 -16.58 -6.39 -15.38
N SER A 319 -16.94 -7.66 -15.32
CA SER A 319 -16.68 -8.66 -16.38
C SER A 319 -17.90 -8.96 -17.24
N GLY A 320 -19.01 -8.22 -17.06
CA GLY A 320 -20.27 -8.49 -17.77
C GLY A 320 -21.04 -9.70 -17.22
N GLU A 321 -20.75 -10.13 -16.00
CA GLU A 321 -21.35 -11.32 -15.38
C GLU A 321 -22.34 -10.97 -14.26
N THR A 322 -23.20 -11.93 -13.91
CA THR A 322 -23.98 -11.91 -12.67
C THR A 322 -23.29 -12.75 -11.60
N GLY A 323 -23.27 -12.31 -10.34
CA GLY A 323 -22.59 -13.06 -9.28
C GLY A 323 -22.94 -12.59 -7.88
N ARG A 324 -22.27 -13.17 -6.89
CA ARG A 324 -22.40 -12.74 -5.49
C ARG A 324 -21.82 -11.33 -5.33
N ALA A 325 -22.58 -10.44 -4.69
CA ALA A 325 -22.14 -9.09 -4.36
C ALA A 325 -22.11 -8.90 -2.83
N GLY A 326 -21.17 -8.08 -2.33
CA GLY A 326 -21.13 -7.58 -0.95
C GLY A 326 -19.93 -8.04 -0.12
N PHE A 327 -19.41 -9.26 -0.30
CA PHE A 327 -18.22 -9.73 0.41
C PHE A 327 -16.98 -9.60 -0.47
N THR A 328 -15.90 -9.02 0.06
CA THR A 328 -14.60 -8.95 -0.61
C THR A 328 -13.90 -10.30 -0.61
N ASN A 329 -13.52 -10.79 -1.78
CA ASN A 329 -12.77 -12.03 -1.92
C ASN A 329 -11.25 -11.80 -1.71
N ARG A 330 -10.47 -12.89 -1.70
CA ARG A 330 -9.01 -12.81 -1.52
C ARG A 330 -8.32 -12.03 -2.64
N ARG A 331 -8.83 -12.13 -3.88
CA ARG A 331 -8.27 -11.43 -5.05
C ARG A 331 -8.39 -9.92 -4.88
N GLU A 332 -9.58 -9.47 -4.49
CA GLU A 332 -9.87 -8.05 -4.24
C GLU A 332 -8.99 -7.48 -3.14
N ILE A 333 -8.86 -8.17 -2.00
CA ILE A 333 -7.99 -7.73 -0.89
C ILE A 333 -6.54 -7.57 -1.35
N GLY A 334 -5.98 -8.55 -2.07
CA GLY A 334 -4.59 -8.42 -2.52
C GLY A 334 -4.38 -7.44 -3.67
N HIS A 335 -5.40 -7.14 -4.49
CA HIS A 335 -5.32 -6.03 -5.44
C HIS A 335 -5.33 -4.67 -4.74
N GLY A 336 -6.16 -4.51 -3.71
CA GLY A 336 -6.17 -3.31 -2.85
C GLY A 336 -4.83 -3.12 -2.16
N ALA A 337 -4.29 -4.17 -1.54
CA ALA A 337 -2.98 -4.12 -0.88
C ALA A 337 -1.82 -3.78 -1.85
N LEU A 338 -1.89 -4.24 -3.11
CA LEU A 338 -0.90 -3.85 -4.14
C LEU A 338 -0.99 -2.36 -4.46
N ALA A 339 -2.20 -1.82 -4.62
CA ALA A 339 -2.40 -0.41 -4.90
C ALA A 339 -2.02 0.47 -3.70
N GLU A 340 -2.37 0.05 -2.48
CA GLU A 340 -1.96 0.68 -1.22
C GLU A 340 -0.43 0.79 -1.17
N LYS A 341 0.27 -0.33 -1.38
CA LYS A 341 1.73 -0.40 -1.37
C LYS A 341 2.37 0.52 -2.40
N ALA A 342 1.82 0.59 -3.61
CA ALA A 342 2.35 1.44 -4.68
C ALA A 342 2.23 2.94 -4.37
N LEU A 343 1.14 3.35 -3.72
CA LEU A 343 0.84 4.76 -3.44
C LEU A 343 1.43 5.24 -2.11
N ALA A 344 1.55 4.36 -1.10
CA ALA A 344 2.11 4.69 0.21
C ALA A 344 3.52 5.30 0.10
N MET A 345 4.31 4.84 -0.87
CA MET A 345 5.71 5.26 -1.11
C MET A 345 5.83 6.72 -1.57
N VAL A 346 4.74 7.36 -2.00
CA VAL A 346 4.73 8.77 -2.43
C VAL A 346 3.88 9.67 -1.55
N LEU A 347 3.28 9.14 -0.48
CA LEU A 347 2.45 9.96 0.40
C LEU A 347 3.29 11.01 1.15
N PRO A 348 2.68 12.18 1.44
CA PRO A 348 3.29 13.17 2.32
C PRO A 348 3.43 12.64 3.74
N SER A 349 4.36 13.24 4.48
CA SER A 349 4.46 12.98 5.91
C SER A 349 3.18 13.40 6.64
N GLU A 350 2.97 12.85 7.84
CA GLU A 350 1.83 13.22 8.68
C GLU A 350 1.88 14.70 9.11
N MET A 351 3.09 15.26 9.26
CA MET A 351 3.27 16.69 9.57
C MET A 351 2.86 17.59 8.41
N ASP A 352 3.15 17.18 7.17
CA ASP A 352 2.83 17.97 5.97
C ASP A 352 1.34 17.84 5.59
N PHE A 353 0.74 16.70 5.89
CA PHE A 353 -0.66 16.43 5.58
C PHE A 353 -1.30 15.56 6.68
N PRO A 354 -1.88 16.15 7.74
CA PRO A 354 -2.32 15.43 8.94
C PRO A 354 -3.69 14.74 8.78
N TYR A 355 -3.92 14.06 7.67
CA TYR A 355 -5.19 13.43 7.32
C TYR A 355 -5.08 11.92 7.27
N THR A 356 -6.10 11.23 7.75
CA THR A 356 -6.37 9.84 7.36
C THR A 356 -6.88 9.83 5.92
N ILE A 357 -6.32 8.96 5.08
CA ILE A 357 -6.59 8.90 3.65
C ILE A 357 -7.22 7.55 3.33
N ARG A 358 -8.45 7.57 2.83
CA ARG A 358 -9.12 6.38 2.29
C ARG A 358 -9.37 6.54 0.80
N LEU A 359 -8.90 5.58 0.02
CA LEU A 359 -9.23 5.43 -1.39
C LEU A 359 -10.13 4.21 -1.58
N VAL A 360 -11.15 4.34 -2.42
CA VAL A 360 -11.99 3.23 -2.86
C VAL A 360 -11.97 3.19 -4.38
N SER A 361 -11.42 2.13 -4.96
CA SER A 361 -11.40 1.91 -6.41
C SER A 361 -12.49 0.90 -6.81
N GLU A 362 -13.45 1.39 -7.58
CA GLU A 362 -14.54 0.64 -8.19
C GLU A 362 -14.15 0.25 -9.62
N SER A 363 -13.97 -1.05 -9.87
CA SER A 363 -13.75 -1.56 -11.23
C SER A 363 -15.06 -1.46 -12.00
N MET A 364 -15.17 -0.57 -12.97
CA MET A 364 -16.39 -0.39 -13.77
C MET A 364 -16.46 -1.35 -14.95
N ALA A 365 -15.31 -1.64 -15.55
CA ALA A 365 -15.14 -2.62 -16.62
C ALA A 365 -13.73 -3.22 -16.54
N SER A 366 -13.57 -4.47 -16.98
CA SER A 366 -12.30 -5.19 -16.90
C SER A 366 -12.01 -5.96 -18.18
N ASN A 367 -10.94 -5.57 -18.87
CA ASN A 367 -10.34 -6.38 -19.93
C ASN A 367 -8.81 -6.44 -19.78
N GLY A 368 -8.29 -6.29 -18.56
CA GLY A 368 -6.85 -6.34 -18.28
C GLY A 368 -6.49 -5.51 -17.04
N SER A 369 -5.71 -6.10 -16.14
CA SER A 369 -5.16 -5.50 -14.91
C SER A 369 -5.85 -4.24 -14.35
N THR A 370 -7.03 -4.44 -13.78
CA THR A 370 -7.79 -3.44 -13.01
C THR A 370 -7.04 -2.95 -11.78
N SER A 371 -6.14 -3.75 -11.19
CA SER A 371 -5.30 -3.32 -10.07
C SER A 371 -4.34 -2.20 -10.47
N GLN A 372 -3.73 -2.27 -11.65
CA GLN A 372 -2.86 -1.22 -12.17
C GLN A 372 -3.64 0.02 -12.60
N ALA A 373 -4.83 -0.15 -13.19
CA ALA A 373 -5.74 0.96 -13.46
C ALA A 373 -6.22 1.66 -12.17
N SER A 374 -6.38 0.91 -11.07
CA SER A 374 -6.75 1.46 -9.75
C SER A 374 -5.66 2.36 -9.19
N ILE A 375 -4.38 2.05 -9.41
CA ILE A 375 -3.26 2.92 -9.01
C ILE A 375 -3.35 4.24 -9.77
N CYS A 376 -3.53 4.21 -11.10
CA CYS A 376 -3.67 5.42 -11.92
C CYS A 376 -4.90 6.27 -11.52
N ALA A 377 -6.07 5.65 -11.37
CA ALA A 377 -7.29 6.34 -10.94
C ALA A 377 -7.14 6.94 -9.53
N SER A 378 -6.44 6.24 -8.63
CA SER A 378 -6.19 6.69 -7.27
C SER A 378 -5.19 7.85 -7.22
N THR A 379 -4.17 7.84 -8.06
CA THR A 379 -3.26 9.00 -8.25
C THR A 379 -4.06 10.24 -8.65
N LEU A 380 -4.96 10.12 -9.64
CA LEU A 380 -5.85 11.22 -10.04
C LEU A 380 -6.72 11.68 -8.87
N ALA A 381 -7.33 10.75 -8.11
CA ALA A 381 -8.18 11.09 -6.98
C ALA A 381 -7.43 11.79 -5.83
N LEU A 382 -6.19 11.39 -5.56
CA LEU A 382 -5.31 12.04 -4.57
C LEU A 382 -4.97 13.46 -5.00
N MET A 383 -4.57 13.64 -6.26
CA MET A 383 -4.22 14.94 -6.83
C MET A 383 -5.44 15.86 -6.90
N ASP A 384 -6.58 15.35 -7.34
CA ASP A 384 -7.86 16.06 -7.40
C ASP A 384 -8.30 16.52 -6.00
N GLY A 385 -8.12 15.68 -4.99
CA GLY A 385 -8.47 16.03 -3.61
C GLY A 385 -7.45 16.88 -2.86
N GLY A 386 -6.40 17.34 -3.54
CA GLY A 386 -5.38 18.22 -2.98
C GLY A 386 -4.41 17.54 -2.02
N VAL A 387 -4.25 16.22 -2.11
CA VAL A 387 -3.22 15.51 -1.33
C VAL A 387 -1.85 15.80 -1.94
N PRO A 388 -0.89 16.37 -1.18
CA PRO A 388 0.42 16.76 -1.71
C PRO A 388 1.35 15.54 -1.82
N ILE A 389 1.02 14.61 -2.72
CA ILE A 389 1.87 13.46 -3.03
C ILE A 389 3.20 13.94 -3.64
N LYS A 390 4.28 13.22 -3.31
CA LYS A 390 5.65 13.56 -3.77
C LYS A 390 5.79 13.51 -5.29
N ALA A 391 5.10 12.56 -5.93
CA ALA A 391 5.05 12.39 -7.37
C ALA A 391 3.82 11.54 -7.78
N PRO A 392 3.27 11.74 -8.99
CA PRO A 392 2.25 10.85 -9.55
C PRO A 392 2.78 9.42 -9.74
N VAL A 393 1.93 8.43 -9.50
CA VAL A 393 2.25 7.00 -9.68
C VAL A 393 1.34 6.41 -10.76
N ALA A 394 1.95 5.67 -11.70
CA ALA A 394 1.22 4.87 -12.69
C ALA A 394 1.61 3.40 -12.58
N GLY A 395 0.66 2.54 -12.95
CA GLY A 395 0.84 1.08 -12.97
C GLY A 395 0.65 0.49 -14.36
N ILE A 396 1.42 -0.54 -14.68
CA ILE A 396 1.29 -1.32 -15.91
C ILE A 396 1.39 -2.82 -15.63
N ALA A 397 0.68 -3.62 -16.44
CA ALA A 397 0.79 -5.08 -16.41
C ALA A 397 1.46 -5.58 -17.68
N MET A 398 2.42 -6.45 -17.50
CA MET A 398 3.25 -7.05 -18.54
C MET A 398 2.98 -8.55 -18.61
N GLY A 399 3.04 -9.09 -19.82
CA GLY A 399 2.89 -10.51 -20.11
C GLY A 399 4.18 -11.15 -20.58
N LEU A 400 4.22 -12.47 -20.51
CA LEU A 400 5.21 -13.29 -21.21
C LEU A 400 4.49 -14.42 -21.95
N MET A 401 4.88 -14.64 -23.20
CA MET A 401 4.62 -15.89 -23.91
C MET A 401 5.98 -16.53 -24.15
N MET A 402 6.20 -17.74 -23.66
CA MET A 402 7.48 -18.43 -23.69
C MET A 402 7.27 -19.89 -24.04
N TYR A 403 8.04 -20.40 -24.99
CA TYR A 403 8.16 -21.84 -25.13
C TYR A 403 8.94 -22.39 -23.94
N THR A 404 8.20 -22.89 -22.95
CA THR A 404 8.81 -23.60 -21.84
C THR A 404 9.37 -24.93 -22.33
N THR A 405 10.57 -25.26 -21.84
CA THR A 405 11.08 -26.64 -21.76
C THR A 405 10.24 -27.40 -20.74
N SER A 406 8.96 -27.63 -21.05
CA SER A 406 8.16 -28.61 -20.32
C SER A 406 8.56 -30.01 -20.80
N PRO A 407 8.70 -31.00 -19.92
CA PRO A 407 9.02 -32.38 -20.28
C PRO A 407 7.91 -33.11 -21.07
N GLN A 408 6.84 -32.43 -21.48
CA GLN A 408 5.75 -33.03 -22.23
C GLN A 408 5.89 -32.81 -23.75
N PRO A 409 5.82 -33.87 -24.56
CA PRO A 409 5.84 -33.76 -26.00
C PRO A 409 4.55 -33.09 -26.49
N SER A 410 4.68 -31.88 -27.03
CA SER A 410 3.69 -31.29 -27.94
C SER A 410 4.12 -31.64 -29.37
N PRO A 411 3.18 -31.98 -30.28
CA PRO A 411 3.49 -32.22 -31.70
C PRO A 411 4.05 -30.96 -32.41
N TYR A 412 4.10 -29.82 -31.71
CA TYR A 412 4.61 -28.55 -32.21
C TYR A 412 5.94 -28.10 -31.58
N LYS A 413 6.63 -28.92 -30.77
CA LYS A 413 7.90 -28.53 -30.10
C LYS A 413 9.09 -29.33 -30.63
N GLY A 414 10.00 -28.65 -31.33
CA GLY A 414 11.31 -29.19 -31.73
C GLY A 414 12.31 -29.21 -30.58
N GLU A 415 13.15 -30.24 -30.50
CA GLU A 415 14.22 -30.34 -29.51
C GLU A 415 15.33 -29.29 -29.74
N GLY A 416 15.71 -28.54 -28.70
CA GLY A 416 17.03 -27.91 -28.61
C GLY A 416 17.18 -26.39 -28.81
N GLU A 417 16.12 -25.59 -28.85
CA GLU A 417 16.26 -24.15 -29.09
C GLU A 417 16.38 -23.30 -27.80
N MET A 418 17.17 -22.21 -27.88
CA MET A 418 17.13 -21.09 -26.92
C MET A 418 15.66 -20.75 -26.63
N GLN A 419 15.31 -20.51 -25.36
CA GLN A 419 13.96 -20.08 -24.97
C GLN A 419 13.50 -18.94 -25.90
N ARG A 420 12.60 -19.23 -26.83
CA ARG A 420 11.93 -18.19 -27.62
C ARG A 420 10.80 -17.64 -26.75
N TYR A 421 10.79 -16.33 -26.59
CA TYR A 421 9.78 -15.65 -25.81
C TYR A 421 9.42 -14.29 -26.40
N LYS A 422 8.28 -13.76 -25.96
CA LYS A 422 7.83 -12.39 -26.22
C LYS A 422 7.27 -11.78 -24.95
N ILE A 423 7.70 -10.56 -24.67
CA ILE A 423 7.18 -9.74 -23.57
C ILE A 423 6.08 -8.86 -24.14
N LEU A 424 4.93 -8.85 -23.48
CA LEU A 424 3.74 -8.10 -23.91
C LEU A 424 3.50 -6.93 -22.97
N THR A 425 3.39 -5.72 -23.51
CA THR A 425 2.98 -4.52 -22.78
C THR A 425 1.46 -4.45 -22.70
N ASP A 426 0.94 -4.10 -21.52
CA ASP A 426 -0.48 -3.85 -21.28
C ASP A 426 -1.36 -5.03 -21.69
N ILE A 427 -1.17 -6.15 -20.99
CA ILE A 427 -1.90 -7.39 -21.29
C ILE A 427 -3.41 -7.23 -21.15
N GLN A 428 -4.13 -7.87 -22.07
CA GLN A 428 -5.58 -8.02 -22.02
C GLN A 428 -6.03 -9.39 -21.49
N GLY A 429 -7.32 -9.58 -21.26
CA GLY A 429 -7.88 -10.78 -20.65
C GLY A 429 -7.34 -12.11 -21.18
N PRO A 430 -7.35 -12.37 -22.51
CA PRO A 430 -6.77 -13.59 -23.08
C PRO A 430 -5.26 -13.72 -22.81
N GLU A 431 -4.50 -12.64 -22.94
CA GLU A 431 -3.05 -12.65 -22.73
C GLU A 431 -2.67 -12.87 -21.26
N ASP A 432 -3.48 -12.35 -20.33
CA ASP A 432 -3.38 -12.63 -18.88
C ASP A 432 -3.81 -14.06 -18.55
N HIS A 433 -4.85 -14.57 -19.21
CA HIS A 433 -5.38 -15.92 -18.96
C HIS A 433 -4.44 -17.02 -19.46
N TYR A 434 -3.81 -16.83 -20.61
CA TYR A 434 -2.95 -17.84 -21.24
C TYR A 434 -1.46 -17.57 -21.06
N GLY A 435 -1.04 -16.32 -20.87
CA GLY A 435 0.38 -15.99 -20.71
C GLY A 435 1.06 -16.66 -19.53
N ASP A 436 2.36 -16.91 -19.69
CA ASP A 436 3.22 -17.60 -18.71
C ASP A 436 3.57 -16.73 -17.51
N MET A 437 3.40 -15.41 -17.64
CA MET A 437 3.74 -14.40 -16.65
C MET A 437 2.72 -13.27 -16.64
N ASP A 438 2.29 -12.87 -15.45
CA ASP A 438 1.56 -11.63 -15.15
C ASP A 438 2.45 -10.79 -14.23
N PHE A 439 3.15 -9.83 -14.82
CA PHE A 439 4.15 -9.01 -14.14
C PHE A 439 3.68 -7.55 -14.06
N LYS A 440 3.33 -7.12 -12.84
CA LYS A 440 2.78 -5.79 -12.56
C LYS A 440 3.87 -4.90 -11.99
N VAL A 441 4.04 -3.72 -12.57
CA VAL A 441 5.02 -2.73 -12.14
C VAL A 441 4.35 -1.37 -12.00
N ALA A 442 4.45 -0.79 -10.81
CA ALA A 442 4.00 0.56 -10.52
C ALA A 442 5.17 1.45 -10.10
N GLY A 443 5.05 2.75 -10.36
CA GLY A 443 6.11 3.70 -10.03
C GLY A 443 5.87 5.10 -10.58
N THR A 444 6.88 5.94 -10.36
CA THR A 444 6.94 7.33 -10.81
C THR A 444 7.88 7.46 -12.02
N HIS A 445 8.17 8.70 -12.44
CA HIS A 445 9.25 8.98 -13.40
C HIS A 445 10.62 8.58 -12.86
N THR A 446 10.84 8.67 -11.55
CA THR A 446 12.13 8.44 -10.91
C THR A 446 12.42 6.95 -10.70
N GLY A 447 11.40 6.14 -10.42
CA GLY A 447 11.60 4.71 -10.23
C GLY A 447 10.35 3.95 -9.81
N VAL A 448 10.55 2.68 -9.48
CA VAL A 448 9.51 1.73 -9.08
C VAL A 448 9.06 1.99 -7.66
N THR A 449 7.74 1.89 -7.42
CA THR A 449 7.14 1.91 -6.09
C THR A 449 6.59 0.56 -5.65
N ALA A 450 6.12 -0.27 -6.58
CA ALA A 450 5.69 -1.63 -6.28
C ALA A 450 5.88 -2.58 -7.47
N ILE A 451 6.13 -3.85 -7.16
CA ILE A 451 6.14 -4.96 -8.13
C ILE A 451 5.29 -6.09 -7.57
N GLN A 452 4.53 -6.73 -8.46
CA GLN A 452 3.91 -8.02 -8.21
C GLN A 452 4.17 -8.93 -9.40
N LEU A 453 4.73 -10.11 -9.16
CA LEU A 453 4.93 -11.14 -10.19
C LEU A 453 4.10 -12.36 -9.85
N ASP A 454 3.35 -12.84 -10.83
CA ASP A 454 2.74 -14.15 -10.87
C ASP A 454 3.14 -14.86 -12.16
N VAL A 455 3.30 -16.18 -12.08
CA VAL A 455 3.63 -17.01 -13.24
C VAL A 455 2.70 -18.22 -13.32
N LYS A 456 2.52 -18.76 -14.52
CA LYS A 456 1.85 -20.06 -14.73
C LYS A 456 2.84 -21.19 -15.04
N VAL A 457 4.10 -20.84 -15.19
CA VAL A 457 5.24 -21.74 -15.40
C VAL A 457 6.01 -21.95 -14.10
N GLU A 458 7.00 -22.83 -14.09
CA GLU A 458 7.79 -23.10 -12.87
C GLU A 458 8.55 -21.87 -12.35
N GLY A 459 8.89 -20.95 -13.26
CA GLY A 459 9.53 -19.69 -12.96
C GLY A 459 10.05 -19.03 -14.24
N VAL A 460 10.41 -17.76 -14.13
CA VAL A 460 10.95 -16.94 -15.21
C VAL A 460 12.42 -16.61 -14.91
N PRO A 461 13.32 -16.70 -15.89
CA PRO A 461 14.71 -16.24 -15.74
C PRO A 461 14.79 -14.76 -15.37
N ILE A 462 15.69 -14.41 -14.46
CA ILE A 462 15.87 -13.03 -13.97
C ILE A 462 16.14 -12.04 -15.10
N LYS A 463 16.90 -12.45 -16.12
CA LYS A 463 17.17 -11.62 -17.30
C LYS A 463 15.89 -11.18 -18.01
N ILE A 464 14.92 -12.09 -18.18
CA ILE A 464 13.63 -11.77 -18.81
C ILE A 464 12.84 -10.79 -17.93
N LEU A 465 12.91 -10.93 -16.60
CA LEU A 465 12.31 -9.97 -15.68
C LEU A 465 12.96 -8.58 -15.77
N GLY A 466 14.29 -8.51 -15.92
CA GLY A 466 15.01 -7.26 -16.18
C GLY A 466 14.54 -6.56 -17.45
N GLU A 467 14.47 -7.31 -18.56
CA GLU A 467 13.94 -6.81 -19.84
C GLU A 467 12.47 -6.35 -19.71
N ALA A 468 11.64 -7.11 -19.00
CA ALA A 468 10.24 -6.77 -18.75
C ALA A 468 10.08 -5.50 -17.89
N MET A 469 10.93 -5.29 -16.88
CA MET A 469 10.95 -4.06 -16.08
C MET A 469 11.30 -2.83 -16.94
N MET A 470 12.27 -2.96 -17.85
CA MET A 470 12.65 -1.87 -18.75
C MET A 470 11.54 -1.53 -19.76
N GLN A 471 10.86 -2.54 -20.31
CA GLN A 471 9.70 -2.32 -21.17
C GLN A 471 8.53 -1.72 -20.40
N ALA A 472 8.28 -2.18 -19.17
CA ALA A 472 7.28 -1.63 -18.26
C ALA A 472 7.54 -0.16 -17.92
N LYS A 473 8.81 0.23 -17.73
CA LYS A 473 9.19 1.63 -17.50
C LYS A 473 8.70 2.53 -18.63
N ASN A 474 8.96 2.16 -19.88
CA ASN A 474 8.53 2.98 -21.03
C ASN A 474 7.00 3.14 -21.08
N ALA A 475 6.26 2.05 -20.86
CA ALA A 475 4.80 2.07 -20.80
C ALA A 475 4.27 2.92 -19.62
N ARG A 476 4.90 2.79 -18.44
CA ARG A 476 4.59 3.56 -17.24
C ARG A 476 4.75 5.06 -17.48
N LEU A 477 5.84 5.48 -18.12
CA LEU A 477 6.07 6.89 -18.46
C LEU A 477 4.99 7.44 -19.40
N SER A 478 4.61 6.69 -20.44
CA SER A 478 3.52 7.10 -21.34
C SER A 478 2.16 7.24 -20.62
N ILE A 479 1.91 6.44 -19.59
CA ILE A 479 0.70 6.55 -18.77
C ILE A 479 0.78 7.78 -17.87
N LEU A 480 1.93 8.02 -17.22
CA LEU A 480 2.16 9.21 -16.40
C LEU A 480 1.94 10.49 -17.22
N ASP A 481 2.47 10.56 -18.43
CA ASP A 481 2.25 11.69 -19.35
C ASP A 481 0.75 11.94 -19.61
N THR A 482 -0.08 10.89 -19.59
CA THR A 482 -1.54 11.02 -19.76
C THR A 482 -2.21 11.53 -18.48
N LEU A 483 -1.77 11.08 -17.31
CA LEU A 483 -2.29 11.58 -16.02
C LEU A 483 -1.94 13.06 -15.83
N GLU A 484 -0.70 13.44 -16.13
CA GLU A 484 -0.20 14.81 -15.95
C GLU A 484 -0.80 15.81 -16.94
N LYS A 485 -1.22 15.35 -18.13
CA LYS A 485 -2.02 16.17 -19.06
C LYS A 485 -3.38 16.54 -18.49
N GLU A 486 -3.98 15.65 -17.70
CA GLU A 486 -5.26 15.91 -17.02
C GLU A 486 -5.05 16.76 -15.77
N ILE A 487 -4.09 16.41 -14.93
CA ILE A 487 -3.77 17.14 -13.70
C ILE A 487 -2.26 17.10 -13.44
N SER A 488 -1.58 18.23 -13.69
CA SER A 488 -0.10 18.29 -13.61
C SER A 488 0.45 18.37 -12.20
N ILE A 489 -0.29 18.99 -11.28
CA ILE A 489 0.04 19.09 -9.86
C ILE A 489 -1.21 18.86 -9.02
N PRO A 490 -1.09 18.35 -7.77
CA PRO A 490 -2.22 18.29 -6.85
C PRO A 490 -2.91 19.66 -6.73
N ARG A 491 -4.24 19.66 -6.57
CA ARG A 491 -4.98 20.90 -6.30
C ARG A 491 -4.42 21.58 -5.05
N LYS A 492 -4.32 22.91 -5.10
CA LYS A 492 -3.76 23.70 -4.00
C LYS A 492 -4.59 23.59 -2.72
N ASP A 493 -5.90 23.59 -2.88
CA ASP A 493 -6.86 23.56 -1.79
C ASP A 493 -7.59 22.20 -1.78
N ILE A 494 -7.82 21.66 -0.59
CA ILE A 494 -8.65 20.47 -0.41
C ILE A 494 -10.13 20.81 -0.56
N SER A 495 -10.98 19.80 -0.77
CA SER A 495 -12.43 19.98 -0.85
C SER A 495 -12.99 20.70 0.38
N PRO A 496 -13.92 21.67 0.23
CA PRO A 496 -14.57 22.35 1.35
C PRO A 496 -15.44 21.43 2.22
N ASN A 497 -15.76 20.23 1.72
CA ASN A 497 -16.48 19.21 2.50
C ASN A 497 -15.54 18.37 3.37
N ALA A 498 -14.23 18.40 3.10
CA ALA A 498 -13.25 17.75 3.95
C ALA A 498 -13.11 18.49 5.27
N PRO A 499 -12.84 17.79 6.38
CA PRO A 499 -12.51 18.45 7.64
C PRO A 499 -11.26 19.30 7.46
N LYS A 500 -11.14 20.41 8.19
CA LYS A 500 -9.89 21.15 8.30
C LYS A 500 -9.11 20.61 9.48
N ILE A 501 -7.92 20.11 9.23
CA ILE A 501 -7.04 19.58 10.26
C ILE A 501 -5.78 20.43 10.35
N LEU A 502 -5.50 20.92 11.56
CA LEU A 502 -4.26 21.59 11.89
C LEU A 502 -3.45 20.71 12.85
N ILE A 503 -2.13 20.78 12.72
CA ILE A 503 -1.20 20.04 13.56
C ILE A 503 -0.20 21.02 14.20
N ILE A 504 0.12 20.80 15.46
CA ILE A 504 1.24 21.43 16.15
C ILE A 504 2.03 20.39 16.93
N LYS A 505 3.28 20.71 17.24
CA LYS A 505 4.11 19.93 18.15
C LYS A 505 4.30 20.72 19.43
N ILE A 506 3.90 20.15 20.56
CA ILE A 506 4.13 20.68 21.90
C ILE A 506 5.19 19.84 22.62
N ASN A 507 5.76 20.40 23.69
CA ASN A 507 6.63 19.63 24.57
C ASN A 507 5.79 18.53 25.27
N PRO A 508 6.21 17.24 25.24
CA PRO A 508 5.49 16.13 25.88
C PRO A 508 5.18 16.36 27.37
N GLU A 509 6.04 17.10 28.08
CA GLU A 509 5.82 17.44 29.51
C GLU A 509 4.57 18.33 29.72
N MET A 510 4.15 19.06 28.69
CA MET A 510 3.00 19.97 28.72
C MET A 510 1.67 19.28 28.38
N ILE A 511 1.69 18.02 27.94
CA ILE A 511 0.48 17.25 27.60
C ILE A 511 -0.50 17.23 28.79
N GLY A 512 0.01 17.00 30.00
CA GLY A 512 -0.81 16.96 31.21
C GLY A 512 -1.55 18.28 31.49
N MET A 513 -0.96 19.42 31.13
CA MET A 513 -1.59 20.74 31.26
C MET A 513 -2.73 20.94 30.26
N VAL A 514 -2.54 20.48 29.01
CA VAL A 514 -3.56 20.59 27.95
C VAL A 514 -4.76 19.67 28.24
N ILE A 515 -4.50 18.45 28.71
CA ILE A 515 -5.56 17.50 29.09
C ILE A 515 -6.29 18.01 30.35
N GLY A 516 -5.53 18.42 31.37
CA GLY A 516 -6.04 18.80 32.69
C GLY A 516 -6.52 17.61 33.52
N GLY A 517 -6.74 17.84 34.82
CA GLY A 517 -7.21 16.79 35.74
C GLY A 517 -8.53 16.16 35.26
N GLY A 518 -8.51 14.86 34.96
CA GLY A 518 -9.68 14.12 34.45
C GLY A 518 -10.14 14.51 33.04
N GLY A 519 -9.28 15.18 32.25
CA GLY A 519 -9.63 15.66 30.91
C GLY A 519 -10.52 16.91 30.91
N LYS A 520 -10.58 17.65 32.02
CA LYS A 520 -11.46 18.83 32.13
C LYS A 520 -11.07 19.94 31.14
N THR A 521 -9.79 20.27 31.07
CA THR A 521 -9.29 21.39 30.25
C THR A 521 -9.49 21.12 28.77
N ILE A 522 -9.14 19.92 28.29
CA ILE A 522 -9.34 19.57 26.88
C ILE A 522 -10.83 19.56 26.50
N LYS A 523 -11.73 19.11 27.39
CA LYS A 523 -13.19 19.18 27.15
C LYS A 523 -13.67 20.62 27.01
N GLU A 524 -13.21 21.52 27.87
CA GLU A 524 -13.55 22.95 27.81
C GLU A 524 -13.06 23.59 26.50
N ILE A 525 -11.85 23.26 26.04
CA ILE A 525 -11.33 23.74 24.75
C ILE A 525 -12.19 23.20 23.60
N LYS A 526 -12.54 21.91 23.61
CA LYS A 526 -13.43 21.30 22.59
C LYS A 526 -14.80 21.98 22.56
N GLU A 527 -15.42 22.20 23.73
CA GLU A 527 -16.73 22.85 23.84
C GLU A 527 -16.70 24.32 23.35
N ASN A 528 -15.67 25.08 23.72
CA ASN A 528 -15.55 26.49 23.34
C ASN A 528 -15.19 26.70 21.86
N SER A 529 -14.37 25.81 21.30
CA SER A 529 -13.92 25.91 19.91
C SER A 529 -14.83 25.20 18.91
N GLY A 530 -15.55 24.17 19.35
CA GLY A 530 -16.30 23.25 18.48
C GLY A 530 -15.41 22.31 17.66
N ALA A 531 -14.09 22.25 17.93
CA ALA A 531 -13.15 21.37 17.26
C ALA A 531 -12.95 20.07 18.06
N GLU A 532 -12.66 18.99 17.35
CA GLU A 532 -12.09 17.78 17.93
C GLU A 532 -10.58 17.96 18.12
N ILE A 533 -10.08 17.47 19.25
CA ILE A 533 -8.66 17.56 19.63
C ILE A 533 -8.17 16.16 19.99
N THR A 534 -7.10 15.75 19.32
CA THR A 534 -6.40 14.48 19.54
C THR A 534 -4.95 14.79 19.90
N ILE A 535 -4.46 14.20 20.98
CA ILE A 535 -3.09 14.41 21.49
C ILE A 535 -2.38 13.07 21.51
N GLU A 536 -1.20 13.02 20.91
CA GLU A 536 -0.31 11.85 20.92
C GLU A 536 0.70 11.95 22.07
N ASP A 537 1.19 10.80 22.52
CA ASP A 537 2.16 10.70 23.63
C ASP A 537 3.48 11.42 23.34
N ASP A 538 3.79 11.65 22.06
CA ASP A 538 4.99 12.35 21.61
C ASP A 538 4.82 13.88 21.55
N GLY A 539 3.67 14.40 22.00
CA GLY A 539 3.35 15.83 22.01
C GLY A 539 2.79 16.37 20.70
N THR A 540 2.43 15.51 19.75
CA THR A 540 1.70 15.93 18.54
C THR A 540 0.24 16.21 18.89
N VAL A 541 -0.29 17.36 18.49
CA VAL A 541 -1.69 17.74 18.73
C VAL A 541 -2.37 18.05 17.40
N TYR A 542 -3.49 17.37 17.16
CA TYR A 542 -4.36 17.54 16.00
C TYR A 542 -5.61 18.31 16.40
N PHE A 543 -6.01 19.26 15.56
CA PHE A 543 -7.23 20.04 15.70
C PHE A 543 -8.07 19.83 14.45
N THR A 544 -9.17 19.08 14.59
CA THR A 544 -10.08 18.73 13.49
C THR A 544 -11.36 19.55 13.63
N GLY A 545 -11.73 20.32 12.59
CA GLY A 545 -12.91 21.16 12.65
C GLY A 545 -13.42 21.65 11.30
N LYS A 546 -14.53 22.39 11.33
CA LYS A 546 -15.08 23.11 10.17
C LYS A 546 -14.93 24.62 10.37
N GLY A 547 -14.67 25.37 9.29
CA GLY A 547 -14.50 26.83 9.36
C GLY A 547 -13.28 27.21 10.22
N GLU A 548 -13.49 28.05 11.23
CA GLU A 548 -12.44 28.60 12.12
C GLU A 548 -12.26 27.82 13.45
N SER A 549 -13.03 26.75 13.65
CA SER A 549 -13.00 25.97 14.91
C SER A 549 -11.61 25.41 15.23
N ALA A 550 -10.95 24.82 14.23
CA ALA A 550 -9.61 24.27 14.38
C ALA A 550 -8.57 25.35 14.73
N GLU A 551 -8.64 26.54 14.11
CA GLU A 551 -7.77 27.67 14.43
C GLU A 551 -7.93 28.17 15.85
N LEU A 552 -9.17 28.27 16.34
CA LEU A 552 -9.46 28.73 17.69
C LEU A 552 -8.90 27.75 18.75
N ALA A 553 -9.11 26.45 18.53
CA ALA A 553 -8.54 25.41 19.38
C ALA A 553 -7.01 25.44 19.37
N LYS A 554 -6.41 25.51 18.16
CA LYS A 554 -4.97 25.60 17.99
C LYS A 554 -4.37 26.79 18.74
N LYS A 555 -4.93 27.99 18.54
CA LYS A 555 -4.44 29.20 19.20
C LYS A 555 -4.50 29.08 20.73
N THR A 556 -5.57 28.50 21.25
CA THR A 556 -5.73 28.27 22.69
C THR A 556 -4.63 27.36 23.23
N VAL A 557 -4.38 26.23 22.56
CA VAL A 557 -3.32 25.29 22.98
C VAL A 557 -1.93 25.90 22.79
N GLU A 558 -1.66 26.60 21.69
CA GLU A 558 -0.38 27.30 21.48
C GLU A 558 -0.10 28.34 22.57
N GLU A 559 -1.13 29.08 23.01
CA GLU A 559 -1.00 30.02 24.13
C GLU A 559 -0.75 29.30 25.45
N MET A 560 -1.40 28.16 25.70
CA MET A 560 -1.18 27.33 26.89
C MET A 560 0.22 26.71 26.94
N THR A 561 0.71 26.23 25.80
CA THR A 561 1.99 25.51 25.72
C THR A 561 3.14 26.40 25.26
N ARG A 562 2.95 27.71 25.30
CA ARG A 562 3.98 28.66 24.88
C ARG A 562 5.21 28.53 25.77
N GLU A 563 6.34 28.20 25.17
CA GLU A 563 7.63 28.24 25.85
C GLU A 563 8.14 29.68 25.94
N PHE A 564 8.38 30.15 27.17
CA PHE A 564 9.03 31.43 27.42
C PHE A 564 10.55 31.27 27.35
N LYS A 565 11.26 32.27 26.83
CA LYS A 565 12.74 32.27 26.78
C LYS A 565 13.33 33.33 27.71
N VAL A 566 14.43 32.99 28.39
CA VAL A 566 15.21 33.95 29.17
C VAL A 566 15.65 35.09 28.25
N GLY A 567 15.35 36.32 28.65
CA GLY A 567 15.62 37.54 27.89
C GLY A 567 14.40 38.18 27.24
N GLU A 568 13.28 37.46 27.09
CA GLU A 568 12.05 38.00 26.50
C GLU A 568 11.40 39.04 27.41
N VAL A 569 10.86 40.12 26.81
CA VAL A 569 10.21 41.22 27.52
C VAL A 569 8.73 41.25 27.21
N PHE A 570 7.90 41.32 28.25
CA PHE A 570 6.44 41.34 28.17
C PHE A 570 5.88 42.55 28.92
N LYS A 571 4.65 42.92 28.59
CA LYS A 571 3.81 43.78 29.44
C LYS A 571 2.76 42.91 30.08
N GLY A 572 2.85 42.74 31.39
CA GLY A 572 1.95 41.86 32.14
C GLY A 572 1.23 42.61 33.25
N GLU A 573 0.03 42.15 33.58
CA GLU A 573 -0.77 42.68 34.67
C GLU A 573 -0.37 42.00 36.00
N VAL A 574 -0.25 42.78 37.06
CA VAL A 574 0.02 42.25 38.41
C VAL A 574 -1.24 41.57 38.95
N VAL A 575 -1.21 40.25 39.05
CA VAL A 575 -2.37 39.43 39.49
C VAL A 575 -2.42 39.24 41.00
N LYS A 576 -1.28 39.23 41.67
CA LYS A 576 -1.19 39.02 43.11
C LYS A 576 0.07 39.62 43.69
N ILE A 577 -0.07 40.30 44.82
CA ILE A 577 1.06 40.82 45.60
C ILE A 577 1.35 39.88 46.79
N ALA A 578 2.64 39.64 47.06
CA ALA A 578 3.12 38.92 48.23
C ALA A 578 4.29 39.68 48.87
N ASP A 579 4.63 39.37 50.13
CA ASP A 579 5.69 40.10 50.86
C ASP A 579 7.07 39.99 50.19
N PHE A 580 7.31 38.91 49.47
CA PHE A 580 8.60 38.62 48.80
C PHE A 580 8.62 38.99 47.31
N GLY A 581 7.51 39.46 46.73
CA GLY A 581 7.44 39.75 45.30
C GLY A 581 6.03 39.95 44.75
N VAL A 582 5.93 40.10 43.43
CA VAL A 582 4.63 40.12 42.72
C VAL A 582 4.54 39.04 41.68
N PHE A 583 3.34 38.50 41.50
CA PHE A 583 3.00 37.64 40.39
C PHE A 583 2.43 38.50 39.27
N VAL A 584 3.01 38.34 38.07
CA VAL A 584 2.67 39.09 36.87
C VAL A 584 2.21 38.10 35.82
N ARG A 585 1.02 38.34 35.27
CA ARG A 585 0.44 37.52 34.21
C ARG A 585 1.18 37.74 32.90
N LEU A 586 1.75 36.69 32.34
CA LEU A 586 2.46 36.72 31.05
C LEU A 586 1.51 36.40 29.89
N ASN A 587 0.59 35.47 30.09
CA ASN A 587 -0.51 35.15 29.19
C ASN A 587 -1.71 34.62 30.01
N HIS A 588 -2.79 34.18 29.38
CA HIS A 588 -3.99 33.72 30.10
C HIS A 588 -3.73 32.51 31.04
N PHE A 589 -2.67 31.75 30.81
CA PHE A 589 -2.41 30.45 31.46
C PHE A 589 -1.18 30.44 32.36
N THR A 590 -0.31 31.45 32.26
CA THR A 590 1.02 31.45 32.87
C THR A 590 1.28 32.78 33.58
N ASP A 591 1.53 32.68 34.88
CA ASP A 591 2.00 33.77 35.72
C ASP A 591 3.50 33.57 36.02
N GLY A 592 4.27 34.67 35.97
CA GLY A 592 5.66 34.69 36.43
C GLY A 592 5.81 35.51 37.71
N MET A 593 6.89 35.28 38.45
CA MET A 593 7.13 35.94 39.74
C MET A 593 8.31 36.92 39.63
N VAL A 594 8.06 38.19 39.94
CA VAL A 594 9.10 39.19 40.14
C VAL A 594 9.47 39.20 41.62
N HIS A 595 10.69 38.79 41.94
CA HIS A 595 11.21 38.89 43.31
C HIS A 595 11.45 40.36 43.71
N ILE A 596 11.33 40.70 44.99
CA ILE A 596 11.47 42.08 45.49
C ILE A 596 12.80 42.76 45.07
N SER A 597 13.88 41.99 44.94
CA SER A 597 15.19 42.48 44.48
C SER A 597 15.26 42.86 43.00
N GLU A 598 14.31 42.36 42.20
CA GLU A 598 14.25 42.50 40.74
C GLU A 598 13.18 43.52 40.28
N MET A 599 12.54 44.21 41.24
CA MET A 599 11.50 45.21 40.95
C MET A 599 12.06 46.55 40.49
N ALA A 600 13.05 47.07 41.18
CA ALA A 600 13.55 48.43 40.98
C ALA A 600 15.06 48.51 41.19
N PRO A 601 15.74 49.51 40.60
CA PRO A 601 17.18 49.73 40.82
C PRO A 601 17.53 50.26 42.22
N PHE A 602 16.53 50.58 43.05
CA PHE A 602 16.68 51.06 44.43
C PHE A 602 16.04 50.08 45.42
N ARG A 603 16.40 50.18 46.71
CA ARG A 603 15.88 49.31 47.77
C ARG A 603 14.37 49.56 47.98
N VAL A 604 13.58 48.49 47.86
CA VAL A 604 12.14 48.48 48.11
C VAL A 604 11.91 47.84 49.49
N GLU A 605 11.34 48.59 50.43
CA GLU A 605 11.02 48.10 51.78
C GLU A 605 9.75 47.24 51.78
N ARG A 606 8.70 47.68 51.08
CA ARG A 606 7.45 46.93 50.90
C ARG A 606 7.00 46.99 49.44
N VAL A 607 6.63 45.83 48.89
CA VAL A 607 6.17 45.68 47.51
C VAL A 607 4.95 46.55 47.21
N SER A 608 4.01 46.62 48.17
CA SER A 608 2.76 47.38 48.08
C SER A 608 2.96 48.89 47.90
N ASP A 609 4.16 49.42 48.21
CA ASP A 609 4.43 50.86 48.16
C ASP A 609 4.69 51.35 46.73
N ILE A 610 5.05 50.45 45.80
CA ILE A 610 5.43 50.80 44.43
C ILE A 610 4.57 50.13 43.34
N ILE A 611 3.85 49.06 43.67
CA ILE A 611 3.03 48.28 42.73
C ILE A 611 1.67 47.99 43.37
N LYS A 612 0.60 48.03 42.55
CA LYS A 612 -0.76 47.64 42.92
C LYS A 612 -1.22 46.47 42.05
N GLU A 613 -2.13 45.65 42.58
CA GLU A 613 -2.84 44.65 41.78
C GLU A 613 -3.59 45.35 40.64
N GLY A 614 -3.58 44.75 39.46
CA GLY A 614 -4.09 45.34 38.22
C GLY A 614 -3.13 46.30 37.49
N MET A 615 -1.97 46.61 38.07
CA MET A 615 -0.98 47.48 37.40
C MET A 615 -0.28 46.73 36.26
N ILE A 616 -0.19 47.35 35.08
CA ILE A 616 0.55 46.79 33.93
C ILE A 616 2.02 47.21 34.05
N VAL A 617 2.90 46.22 34.14
CA VAL A 617 4.35 46.42 34.32
C VAL A 617 5.15 45.74 33.19
N PRO A 618 6.25 46.36 32.71
CA PRO A 618 7.17 45.69 31.81
C PRO A 618 8.01 44.68 32.61
N VAL A 619 8.07 43.44 32.15
CA VAL A 619 8.80 42.36 32.82
C VAL A 619 9.68 41.63 31.82
N LYS A 620 10.90 41.27 32.23
CA LYS A 620 11.84 40.47 31.45
C LYS A 620 12.01 39.11 32.11
N VAL A 621 11.97 38.04 31.34
CA VAL A 621 12.24 36.70 31.85
C VAL A 621 13.73 36.58 32.18
N ILE A 622 14.07 36.32 33.45
CA ILE A 622 15.46 36.24 33.93
C ILE A 622 15.88 34.82 34.28
N SER A 623 14.93 33.96 34.64
CA SER A 623 15.20 32.55 34.95
C SER A 623 13.96 31.70 34.71
N ILE A 624 14.17 30.43 34.39
CA ILE A 624 13.11 29.45 34.20
C ILE A 624 13.52 28.21 34.97
N ASP A 625 12.82 27.91 36.06
CA ASP A 625 12.99 26.71 36.85
C ASP A 625 11.99 25.66 36.33
N ARG A 626 12.49 24.75 35.49
CA ARG A 626 11.69 23.70 34.84
C ARG A 626 11.21 22.63 35.82
N GLU A 627 11.97 22.34 36.88
CA GLU A 627 11.58 21.33 37.88
C GLU A 627 10.39 21.79 38.73
N LYS A 628 10.31 23.10 39.00
CA LYS A 628 9.22 23.68 39.82
C LYS A 628 8.16 24.40 39.01
N GLY A 629 8.30 24.47 37.69
CA GLY A 629 7.41 25.20 36.79
C GLY A 629 7.34 26.71 37.08
N ARG A 630 8.44 27.33 37.55
CA ARG A 630 8.46 28.74 37.96
C ARG A 630 9.23 29.60 36.98
N ILE A 631 8.62 30.72 36.58
CA ILE A 631 9.26 31.73 35.73
C ILE A 631 9.66 32.92 36.58
N GLY A 632 10.96 33.18 36.67
CA GLY A 632 11.51 34.36 37.32
C GLY A 632 11.49 35.56 36.38
N LEU A 633 10.95 36.67 36.86
CA LEU A 633 10.79 37.91 36.11
C LEU A 633 11.55 39.07 36.77
N SER A 634 11.94 40.06 35.98
CA SER A 634 12.56 41.30 36.46
C SER A 634 11.96 42.52 35.76
N ILE A 635 11.47 43.49 36.54
CA ILE A 635 11.00 44.78 36.03
C ILE A 635 12.21 45.70 35.81
N LYS A 636 13.19 45.62 36.71
CA LYS A 636 14.45 46.38 36.64
C LYS A 636 15.21 46.11 35.34
N GLU A 637 15.33 44.84 34.94
CA GLU A 637 16.03 44.47 33.70
C GLU A 637 15.20 44.71 32.44
N ALA A 638 13.86 44.81 32.56
CA ALA A 638 12.98 45.14 31.45
C ALA A 638 13.00 46.64 31.13
N ASN A 639 12.91 47.48 32.16
CA ASN A 639 12.96 48.93 32.04
C ASN A 639 13.43 49.55 33.36
N LYS A 640 14.72 49.93 33.41
CA LYS A 640 15.37 50.51 34.59
C LYS A 640 14.72 51.81 35.07
N ASP A 641 14.02 52.52 34.19
CA ASP A 641 13.41 53.83 34.47
C ASP A 641 11.90 53.79 34.69
N PHE A 642 11.28 52.60 34.67
CA PHE A 642 9.83 52.46 34.79
C PHE A 642 9.25 53.13 36.06
N PHE A 643 9.95 53.00 37.19
CA PHE A 643 9.56 53.65 38.45
C PHE A 643 10.19 55.04 38.65
N ASN A 644 11.12 55.46 37.78
CA ASN A 644 11.75 56.79 37.86
C ASN A 644 10.92 57.87 37.16
N GLN A 645 10.12 57.51 36.15
CA GLN A 645 9.31 58.48 35.38
C GLN A 645 8.17 59.12 36.19
N ASN A 646 7.63 58.46 37.22
CA ASN A 646 6.56 59.01 38.06
C ASN A 646 7.02 60.05 39.09
N LYS A 647 8.33 60.36 39.17
CA LYS A 647 8.83 61.46 40.02
C LYS A 647 8.88 62.83 39.33
N ASN A 648 8.74 62.90 38.00
CA ASN A 648 8.83 64.17 37.26
C ASN A 648 7.47 64.77 36.85
N GLY A 649 6.34 64.15 37.23
CA GLY A 649 4.98 64.66 36.97
C GLY A 649 4.34 65.45 38.12
N ALA A 650 5.07 65.68 39.21
CA ALA A 650 4.65 66.52 40.32
C ALA A 650 5.69 67.63 40.54
N ARG A 651 5.68 68.62 39.66
CA ARG A 651 6.14 69.98 39.94
C ARG A 651 5.24 70.98 39.26
#